data_AF-F5YI06-F1
#
_entry.id   AF-F5YI06-F1
#
_cell.length_a   1.000
_cell.length_b   1.000
_cell.length_c   1.000
_cell.angle_alpha   90.00
_cell.angle_beta   90.00
_cell.angle_gamma   90.00
#
_symmetry.space_group_name_H-M   'P 1'
#
loop_
_entity.id
_entity.type
_entity.pdbx_description
1 polymer ?
#
loop_
_entity_poly.entity_id
_entity_poly.type
_entity_poly.pdbx_seq_one_letter_code
_entity_poly.pdbx_strand_id
1 'polypeptide(L)'
;MKNLCRFIVMTLMVALVAISCDLPAAPESARKEPPIEKGKGRITIILSGTAIAPETAGRAASRAVAWAGDPTIPLYYKLTFTHIGDADHPAIGSYTRTLGAVSSETVTLEEGPWSITAAAYLNDTYALSDLVGNSTTPKLVTIVQGENPAASIPMTVDYDYEAGLGTYFIHNEAELRRIGAATNGLLMAQTKTYRLVNDITLTAPWTPLGDGTTPFGAKFYGTTDGTSSVKHSITFSNATAGGFTSYDGQYLGFFGRTSTAEIHDLTLVYPEGALGTKTTAKALGFNPSAITTQYVGGLVGLAENTTIEGVIVSGVINVSNANTSNNISALNVGGVVGEQQVSAAPKTLSKSAFSGDISGKLVGTSTFVLNVGGIAGGLISSGGVLSTVSASFASGAVRADGVGTGWGIANAGGIVGLAQGTANDPIENCYVSADIRAFGYAETRAGGIAGNSSQAISNTYARGTVIANGDAGGVPYRNYAGGIAGYISGGTVDYSVALQTTIGDDHPTGSNVTANIRAIVGLDSGATGFVTTGAYNYAASDISFFRLAGTADIYKDGYPTYVRTGFETETNKNNYFTVAAPTPVSPDGALTVAPWDFTTTTGDWQYLGTAYLYPVLSWETAAHTLDGILPTGSYGITIEW
;
A
#
# COMPACT_ATOMS: atom_id res chain seq x y z
N MET A 1 86.56 -5.59 -11.59
CA MET A 1 86.04 -4.51 -10.71
C MET A 1 85.00 -3.60 -11.37
N LYS A 2 85.18 -3.09 -12.60
CA LYS A 2 84.19 -2.20 -13.25
C LYS A 2 82.79 -2.81 -13.46
N ASN A 3 82.68 -4.13 -13.66
CA ASN A 3 81.39 -4.80 -13.83
C ASN A 3 80.67 -5.09 -12.50
N LEU A 4 81.41 -5.16 -11.38
CA LEU A 4 80.83 -5.37 -10.06
C LEU A 4 80.20 -4.07 -9.51
N CYS A 5 80.81 -2.91 -9.78
CA CYS A 5 80.22 -1.61 -9.43
C CYS A 5 78.95 -1.28 -10.25
N ARG A 6 78.87 -1.69 -11.52
CA ARG A 6 77.65 -1.48 -12.32
C ARG A 6 76.47 -2.35 -11.83
N PHE A 7 76.75 -3.56 -11.36
CA PHE A 7 75.72 -4.43 -10.80
C PHE A 7 75.17 -3.87 -9.48
N ILE A 8 76.03 -3.37 -8.59
CA ILE A 8 75.60 -2.79 -7.30
C ILE A 8 74.77 -1.50 -7.51
N VAL A 9 75.13 -0.66 -8.48
CA VAL A 9 74.40 0.59 -8.77
C VAL A 9 73.04 0.32 -9.44
N MET A 10 72.92 -0.68 -10.32
CA MET A 10 71.63 -1.07 -10.89
C MET A 10 70.72 -1.74 -9.85
N THR A 11 71.25 -2.58 -8.96
CA THR A 11 70.45 -3.20 -7.89
C THR A 11 69.97 -2.17 -6.86
N LEU A 12 70.75 -1.12 -6.58
CA LEU A 12 70.33 -0.03 -5.69
C LEU A 12 69.27 0.89 -6.32
N MET A 13 69.31 1.11 -7.64
CA MET A 13 68.26 1.89 -8.34
C MET A 13 66.95 1.12 -8.49
N VAL A 14 66.99 -0.20 -8.69
CA VAL A 14 65.78 -1.04 -8.72
C VAL A 14 65.14 -1.14 -7.33
N ALA A 15 65.95 -1.14 -6.26
CA ALA A 15 65.45 -1.08 -4.89
C ALA A 15 64.82 0.29 -4.54
N LEU A 16 65.27 1.41 -5.12
CA LEU A 16 64.66 2.72 -4.89
C LEU A 16 63.33 2.93 -5.66
N VAL A 17 63.16 2.29 -6.83
CA VAL A 17 61.89 2.36 -7.59
C VAL A 17 60.82 1.45 -6.97
N ALA A 18 61.20 0.37 -6.29
CA ALA A 18 60.27 -0.52 -5.60
C ALA A 18 59.72 0.02 -4.26
N ILE A 19 60.15 1.20 -3.81
CA ILE A 19 59.64 1.85 -2.57
C ILE A 19 58.57 2.93 -2.89
N SER A 20 58.23 3.17 -4.15
CA SER A 20 57.06 3.99 -4.51
C SER A 20 55.74 3.21 -4.51
N CYS A 21 55.62 2.17 -3.68
CA CYS A 21 54.31 1.63 -3.34
C CYS A 21 53.53 2.75 -2.64
N ASP A 22 52.39 3.13 -3.22
CA ASP A 22 51.35 3.89 -2.54
C ASP A 22 51.11 3.23 -1.18
N LEU A 23 51.67 3.84 -0.14
CA LEU A 23 51.25 3.56 1.22
C LEU A 23 49.74 3.80 1.23
N PRO A 24 48.92 2.80 1.60
CA PRO A 24 47.49 3.05 1.79
C PRO A 24 47.40 4.22 2.74
N ALA A 25 46.73 5.30 2.28
CA ALA A 25 46.55 6.48 3.10
C ALA A 25 46.10 5.99 4.48
N ALA A 26 46.85 6.37 5.52
CA ALA A 26 46.50 6.01 6.88
C ALA A 26 45.00 6.29 7.06
N PRO A 27 44.23 5.36 7.66
CA PRO A 27 42.81 5.56 7.88
C PRO A 27 42.61 6.95 8.49
N GLU A 28 41.59 7.68 8.07
CA GLU A 28 41.40 9.09 8.40
C GLU A 28 41.44 9.35 9.92
N SER A 29 41.12 8.32 10.72
CA SER A 29 41.24 8.24 12.17
C SER A 29 42.67 8.26 12.74
N ALA A 30 43.71 8.03 11.94
CA ALA A 30 45.12 7.94 12.35
C ALA A 30 45.98 9.14 11.90
N ARG A 31 45.44 10.05 11.08
CA ARG A 31 46.12 11.33 10.81
C ARG A 31 45.94 12.23 12.03
N LYS A 32 47.01 12.37 12.83
CA LYS A 32 47.09 13.46 13.81
C LYS A 32 46.90 14.76 13.03
N GLU A 33 45.79 15.43 13.29
CA GLU A 33 45.47 16.68 12.64
C GLU A 33 46.61 17.68 12.90
N PRO A 34 46.99 18.49 11.89
CA PRO A 34 48.08 19.44 12.05
C PRO A 34 47.78 20.37 13.24
N PRO A 35 48.79 20.70 14.06
CA PRO A 35 48.61 21.58 15.21
C PRO A 35 48.01 22.91 14.74
N ILE A 36 47.02 23.41 15.49
CA ILE A 36 46.35 24.68 15.19
C ILE A 36 47.38 25.80 15.29
N GLU A 37 47.49 26.62 14.25
CA GLU A 37 48.41 27.76 14.24
C GLU A 37 48.05 28.73 15.37
N LYS A 38 49.06 29.38 15.94
CA LYS A 38 48.88 30.34 17.04
C LYS A 38 47.97 31.49 16.60
N GLY A 39 46.95 31.81 17.39
CA GLY A 39 45.94 32.84 17.08
C GLY A 39 44.73 32.35 16.28
N LYS A 40 44.61 31.03 16.03
CA LYS A 40 43.46 30.43 15.35
C LYS A 40 42.70 29.44 16.23
N GLY A 41 41.42 29.26 15.94
CA GLY A 41 40.57 28.20 16.50
C GLY A 41 39.88 27.40 15.38
N ARG A 42 39.26 26.27 15.73
CA ARG A 42 38.48 25.48 14.78
C ARG A 42 37.00 25.58 15.08
N ILE A 43 36.19 25.48 14.05
CA ILE A 43 34.75 25.36 14.18
C ILE A 43 34.27 24.22 13.29
N THR A 44 33.49 23.31 13.85
CA THR A 44 32.74 22.33 13.07
C THR A 44 31.34 22.89 12.82
N ILE A 45 31.04 23.11 11.55
CA ILE A 45 29.75 23.58 11.08
C ILE A 45 28.94 22.36 10.72
N ILE A 46 27.81 22.18 11.42
CA ILE A 46 26.82 21.16 11.08
C ILE A 46 25.71 21.87 10.32
N LEU A 47 25.61 21.56 9.03
CA LEU A 47 24.55 22.08 8.19
C LEU A 47 23.29 21.28 8.55
N SER A 48 22.23 21.97 8.98
CA SER A 48 20.95 21.33 9.28
C SER A 48 19.85 22.21 8.72
N GLY A 49 19.16 21.72 7.70
CA GLY A 49 18.05 22.42 7.07
C GLY A 49 16.80 22.36 7.93
N THR A 50 16.12 23.49 8.12
CA THR A 50 14.75 23.54 8.68
C THR A 50 13.87 24.29 7.69
N ALA A 51 13.15 23.58 6.82
CA ALA A 51 12.21 24.26 5.93
C ALA A 51 11.08 24.88 6.78
N ILE A 52 10.89 26.20 6.66
CA ILE A 52 9.83 26.94 7.34
C ILE A 52 8.70 27.11 6.32
N ALA A 53 7.55 26.50 6.56
CA ALA A 53 6.36 26.75 5.76
C ALA A 53 5.88 28.20 5.99
N PRO A 54 5.31 28.88 4.97
CA PRO A 54 4.76 30.22 5.13
C PRO A 54 3.63 30.23 6.18
N GLU A 55 3.53 31.30 6.97
CA GLU A 55 2.59 31.47 8.10
C GLU A 55 1.10 31.32 7.71
N THR A 56 0.79 31.38 6.41
CA THR A 56 -0.56 31.17 5.88
C THR A 56 -0.96 29.69 5.76
N ALA A 57 -0.01 28.75 5.86
CA ALA A 57 -0.30 27.33 6.03
C ALA A 57 -0.54 27.05 7.53
N GLY A 58 -1.79 26.77 7.90
CA GLY A 58 -2.23 26.61 9.28
C GLY A 58 -1.27 25.79 10.16
N ARG A 59 -1.07 26.28 11.39
CA ARG A 59 -0.17 25.76 12.42
C ARG A 59 -0.25 24.22 12.58
N ALA A 60 0.78 23.53 12.11
CA ALA A 60 1.27 22.27 12.68
C ALA A 60 2.80 22.25 12.56
N ALA A 61 3.44 21.81 13.64
CA ALA A 61 4.75 22.25 14.06
C ALA A 61 5.97 21.67 13.29
N SER A 62 6.99 22.51 13.19
CA SER A 62 8.43 22.25 13.29
C SER A 62 8.99 21.02 12.56
N ARG A 63 9.59 21.28 11.40
CA ARG A 63 10.65 20.43 10.84
C ARG A 63 11.93 20.62 11.64
N ALA A 64 12.50 19.52 12.11
CA ALA A 64 13.92 19.35 12.34
C ALA A 64 14.27 17.94 11.83
N VAL A 65 14.28 17.77 10.51
CA VAL A 65 14.80 16.54 9.89
C VAL A 65 15.97 16.99 9.02
N ALA A 66 17.16 16.49 9.35
CA ALA A 66 18.40 16.83 8.70
C ALA A 66 18.37 16.36 7.24
N TRP A 67 18.17 17.30 6.32
CA TRP A 67 18.48 17.11 4.88
C TRP A 67 19.98 16.84 4.66
N ALA A 68 20.80 17.20 5.65
CA ALA A 68 22.21 16.96 5.68
C ALA A 68 22.52 15.48 5.95
N GLY A 69 22.80 14.74 4.90
CA GLY A 69 23.24 13.34 4.96
C GLY A 69 22.45 12.37 4.09
N ASP A 70 21.38 12.83 3.42
CA ASP A 70 20.73 12.01 2.39
C ASP A 70 21.55 12.08 1.09
N PRO A 71 22.21 10.99 0.66
CA PRO A 71 23.00 10.99 -0.57
C PRO A 71 22.14 11.15 -1.83
N THR A 72 20.80 11.07 -1.72
CA THR A 72 19.87 11.16 -2.86
C THR A 72 19.46 12.60 -3.20
N ILE A 73 19.75 13.58 -2.33
CA ILE A 73 19.44 15.00 -2.55
C ILE A 73 20.70 15.85 -2.30
N PRO A 74 21.65 15.92 -3.26
CA PRO A 74 22.87 16.69 -3.09
C PRO A 74 22.56 18.20 -3.12
N LEU A 75 22.50 18.83 -1.94
CA LEU A 75 22.56 20.27 -1.82
C LEU A 75 24.01 20.74 -1.76
N TYR A 76 24.31 21.81 -2.50
CA TYR A 76 25.61 22.49 -2.49
C TYR A 76 25.52 23.71 -1.60
N TYR A 77 26.51 23.94 -0.74
CA TYR A 77 26.43 25.02 0.23
C TYR A 77 27.47 26.09 0.01
N LYS A 78 27.10 27.34 0.24
CA LYS A 78 28.00 28.50 0.25
C LYS A 78 27.95 29.13 1.63
N LEU A 79 29.07 29.06 2.34
CA LEU A 79 29.25 29.65 3.66
C LEU A 79 29.99 30.98 3.53
N THR A 80 29.43 32.04 4.10
CA THR A 80 30.09 33.35 4.18
C THR A 80 30.41 33.66 5.63
N PHE A 81 31.68 33.95 5.88
CA PHE A 81 32.24 34.28 7.19
C PHE A 81 32.59 35.77 7.20
N THR A 82 32.15 36.50 8.22
CA THR A 82 32.45 37.91 8.40
C THR A 82 32.98 38.15 9.80
N HIS A 83 34.24 38.59 9.91
CA HIS A 83 34.83 38.91 11.20
C HIS A 83 34.24 40.23 11.72
N ILE A 84 33.65 40.18 12.91
CA ILE A 84 33.09 41.36 13.57
C ILE A 84 34.21 41.89 14.45
N GLY A 85 34.92 42.92 13.98
CA GLY A 85 36.00 43.50 14.78
C GLY A 85 35.51 43.94 16.17
N ASP A 86 36.35 43.73 17.18
CA ASP A 86 36.15 44.22 18.54
C ASP A 86 37.38 45.02 19.03
N ALA A 87 37.39 45.39 20.32
CA ALA A 87 38.45 46.21 20.89
C ALA A 87 39.82 45.52 20.90
N ASP A 88 39.83 44.19 20.93
CA ASP A 88 41.04 43.36 21.04
C ASP A 88 41.41 42.70 19.70
N HIS A 89 40.46 42.63 18.76
CA HIS A 89 40.58 41.95 17.46
C HIS A 89 40.02 42.84 16.33
N PRO A 90 40.85 43.58 15.57
CA PRO A 90 40.37 44.40 14.46
C PRO A 90 39.73 43.56 13.36
N ALA A 91 38.72 44.09 12.67
CA ALA A 91 38.02 43.38 11.60
C ALA A 91 38.99 42.97 10.47
N ILE A 92 39.08 41.66 10.21
CA ILE A 92 40.04 41.09 9.25
C ILE A 92 39.43 40.96 7.84
N GLY A 93 38.09 40.98 7.74
CA GLY A 93 37.35 40.99 6.47
C GLY A 93 36.27 39.90 6.41
N SER A 94 35.85 39.57 5.19
CA SER A 94 34.90 38.50 4.92
C SER A 94 35.43 37.58 3.82
N TYR A 95 35.14 36.29 3.94
CA TYR A 95 35.49 35.31 2.92
C TYR A 95 34.38 34.27 2.77
N THR A 96 34.36 33.60 1.62
CA THR A 96 33.32 32.62 1.28
C THR A 96 33.94 31.26 0.96
N ARG A 97 33.31 30.19 1.44
CA ARG A 97 33.67 28.81 1.16
C ARG A 97 32.51 28.08 0.53
N THR A 98 32.77 27.38 -0.56
CA THR A 98 31.82 26.49 -1.22
C THR A 98 32.03 25.06 -0.74
N LEU A 99 30.93 24.34 -0.53
CA LEU A 99 30.90 22.97 -0.04
C LEU A 99 30.12 22.12 -1.04
N GLY A 100 30.64 20.92 -1.33
CA GLY A 100 29.88 19.89 -2.04
C GLY A 100 28.72 19.35 -1.19
N ALA A 101 28.18 18.19 -1.58
CA ALA A 101 27.14 17.51 -0.82
C ALA A 101 27.70 16.90 0.49
N VAL A 102 27.96 17.75 1.49
CA VAL A 102 28.47 17.37 2.81
C VAL A 102 27.51 17.83 3.90
N SER A 103 27.37 17.02 4.96
CA SER A 103 26.52 17.31 6.12
C SER A 103 27.22 18.09 7.23
N SER A 104 28.55 18.09 7.22
CA SER A 104 29.39 18.82 8.17
C SER A 104 30.71 19.23 7.54
N GLU A 105 31.24 20.39 7.94
CA GLU A 105 32.57 20.85 7.54
C GLU A 105 33.31 21.48 8.72
N THR A 106 34.59 21.15 8.87
CA THR A 106 35.47 21.81 9.84
C THR A 106 36.29 22.91 9.17
N VAL A 107 36.28 24.11 9.75
CA VAL A 107 36.98 25.29 9.24
C VAL A 107 37.87 25.86 10.35
N THR A 108 39.06 26.33 9.97
CA THR A 108 39.97 27.06 10.88
C THR A 108 39.78 28.55 10.65
N LEU A 109 39.57 29.31 11.73
CA LEU A 109 39.31 30.75 11.74
C LEU A 109 40.30 31.46 12.67
N GLU A 110 40.55 32.75 12.42
CA GLU A 110 41.27 33.62 13.36
C GLU A 110 40.44 33.78 14.65
N GLU A 111 41.13 33.93 15.78
CA GLU A 111 40.53 34.23 17.08
C GLU A 111 39.73 35.55 17.04
N GLY A 112 38.56 35.56 17.67
CA GLY A 112 37.67 36.71 17.71
C GLY A 112 36.21 36.38 17.34
N PRO A 113 35.34 37.40 17.25
CA PRO A 113 33.92 37.23 16.95
C PRO A 113 33.66 37.12 15.45
N TRP A 114 32.85 36.14 15.06
CA TRP A 114 32.46 35.87 13.68
C TRP A 114 30.94 35.85 13.51
N SER A 115 30.49 36.38 12.38
CA SER A 115 29.15 36.20 11.82
C SER A 115 29.21 35.24 10.65
N ILE A 116 28.41 34.16 10.70
CA ILE A 116 28.38 33.12 9.68
C ILE A 116 26.98 33.05 9.06
N THR A 117 26.92 33.10 7.74
CA THR A 117 25.69 32.85 6.96
C THR A 117 25.89 31.68 6.00
N ALA A 118 24.81 30.95 5.70
CA ALA A 118 24.81 29.83 4.78
C ALA A 118 23.77 30.03 3.68
N ALA A 119 24.08 29.60 2.46
CA ALA A 119 23.15 29.49 1.34
C ALA A 119 23.25 28.08 0.73
N ALA A 120 22.12 27.51 0.33
CA ALA A 120 22.02 26.18 -0.30
C ALA A 120 21.63 26.34 -1.77
N TYR A 121 22.22 25.51 -2.62
CA TYR A 121 22.06 25.55 -4.07
C TYR A 121 21.81 24.15 -4.64
N LEU A 122 21.11 24.09 -5.78
CA LEU A 122 20.85 22.85 -6.52
C LEU A 122 22.08 22.25 -7.18
N ASN A 123 23.06 23.07 -7.52
CA ASN A 123 24.25 22.64 -8.25
C ASN A 123 25.50 23.41 -7.78
N ASP A 124 26.65 22.96 -8.26
CA ASP A 124 27.97 23.53 -7.97
C ASP A 124 28.29 24.83 -8.73
N THR A 125 27.34 25.35 -9.52
CA THR A 125 27.53 26.65 -10.20
C THR A 125 27.24 27.83 -9.27
N TYR A 126 26.53 27.59 -8.16
CA TYR A 126 26.15 28.60 -7.16
C TYR A 126 25.43 29.82 -7.77
N ALA A 127 24.73 29.63 -8.89
CA ALA A 127 23.97 30.67 -9.54
C ALA A 127 22.75 31.07 -8.68
N LEU A 128 22.35 32.35 -8.74
CA LEU A 128 21.17 32.84 -8.02
C LEU A 128 19.88 32.16 -8.46
N SER A 129 19.82 31.67 -9.71
CA SER A 129 18.72 30.86 -10.24
C SER A 129 18.59 29.49 -9.56
N ASP A 130 19.66 29.04 -8.91
CA ASP A 130 19.75 27.72 -8.26
C ASP A 130 19.75 27.84 -6.74
N LEU A 131 19.52 29.04 -6.19
CA LEU A 131 19.43 29.28 -4.75
C LEU A 131 18.14 28.67 -4.21
N VAL A 132 18.27 27.74 -3.29
CA VAL A 132 17.15 26.96 -2.74
C VAL A 132 17.05 27.05 -1.23
N GLY A 133 17.95 27.77 -0.57
CA GLY A 133 17.78 28.10 0.83
C GLY A 133 18.83 29.08 1.32
N ASN A 134 18.51 29.83 2.37
CA ASN A 134 19.47 30.73 3.02
C ASN A 134 19.25 30.79 4.53
N SER A 135 20.29 31.16 5.27
CA SER A 135 20.17 31.56 6.66
C SER A 135 19.63 32.98 6.70
N THR A 136 18.41 33.16 7.20
CA THR A 136 17.78 34.48 7.32
C THR A 136 18.40 35.32 8.43
N THR A 137 19.03 34.68 9.43
CA THR A 137 19.74 35.35 10.52
C THR A 137 21.19 34.83 10.61
N PRO A 138 22.21 35.70 10.59
CA PRO A 138 23.59 35.27 10.77
C PRO A 138 23.82 34.63 12.13
N LYS A 139 24.56 33.52 12.16
CA LYS A 139 24.97 32.86 13.40
C LYS A 139 26.23 33.54 13.93
N LEU A 140 26.13 34.09 15.14
CA LEU A 140 27.28 34.65 15.85
C LEU A 140 28.03 33.55 16.60
N VAL A 141 29.35 33.48 16.41
CA VAL A 141 30.24 32.54 17.11
C VAL A 141 31.53 33.27 17.48
N THR A 142 32.01 33.06 18.70
CA THR A 142 33.34 33.53 19.12
C THR A 142 34.32 32.37 18.99
N ILE A 143 35.40 32.58 18.25
CA ILE A 143 36.47 31.61 18.07
C ILE A 143 37.55 31.91 19.10
N VAL A 144 37.88 30.91 19.92
CA VAL A 144 38.92 30.99 20.96
C VAL A 144 40.04 30.03 20.60
N GLN A 145 41.28 30.43 20.85
CA GLN A 145 42.45 29.60 20.54
C GLN A 145 42.38 28.23 21.24
N GLY A 146 42.54 27.15 20.48
CA GLY A 146 42.59 25.79 21.00
C GLY A 146 41.23 25.16 21.32
N GLU A 147 40.13 25.90 21.14
CA GLU A 147 38.78 25.36 21.23
C GLU A 147 38.27 24.86 19.85
N ASN A 148 37.33 23.91 19.90
CA ASN A 148 36.61 23.43 18.71
C ASN A 148 35.09 23.50 18.94
N PRO A 149 34.49 24.70 19.03
CA PRO A 149 33.05 24.84 19.13
C PRO A 149 32.33 24.19 17.95
N ALA A 150 31.20 23.52 18.23
CA ALA A 150 30.26 23.08 17.21
C ALA A 150 29.14 24.13 17.08
N ALA A 151 28.82 24.54 15.85
CA ALA A 151 27.73 25.47 15.59
C ALA A 151 26.75 24.92 14.54
N SER A 152 25.47 24.96 14.89
CA SER A 152 24.36 24.68 13.97
C SER A 152 23.85 26.00 13.38
N ILE A 153 23.78 26.06 12.06
CA ILE A 153 23.25 27.21 11.31
C ILE A 153 21.86 26.85 10.81
N PRO A 154 20.78 27.46 11.32
CA PRO A 154 19.44 27.22 10.80
C PRO A 154 19.33 27.81 9.39
N MET A 155 18.79 27.03 8.47
CA MET A 155 18.54 27.44 7.09
C MET A 155 17.07 27.32 6.75
N THR A 156 16.52 28.35 6.11
CA THR A 156 15.20 28.32 5.49
C THR A 156 15.37 27.88 4.04
N VAL A 157 14.85 26.71 3.70
CA VAL A 157 14.81 26.19 2.32
C VAL A 157 13.55 26.72 1.64
N ASP A 158 13.66 27.07 0.35
CA ASP A 158 12.53 27.43 -0.50
C ASP A 158 11.50 26.29 -0.46
N TYR A 159 10.26 26.68 -0.17
CA TYR A 159 9.14 25.77 -0.07
C TYR A 159 8.86 25.04 -1.39
N ASP A 160 9.22 25.63 -2.54
CA ASP A 160 8.99 25.07 -3.88
C ASP A 160 10.22 24.36 -4.48
N TYR A 161 11.29 24.13 -3.69
CA TYR A 161 12.49 23.41 -4.11
C TYR A 161 12.18 22.08 -4.85
N GLU A 162 11.23 21.30 -4.32
CA GLU A 162 10.89 19.99 -4.87
C GLU A 162 10.04 20.08 -6.15
N ALA A 163 9.52 21.26 -6.51
CA ALA A 163 8.73 21.44 -7.73
C ALA A 163 9.56 21.24 -9.01
N GLY A 164 10.87 21.49 -8.95
CA GLY A 164 11.81 21.22 -10.05
C GLY A 164 12.23 19.75 -10.18
N LEU A 165 12.06 18.93 -9.13
CA LEU A 165 12.59 17.56 -9.09
C LEU A 165 11.66 16.55 -9.78
N GLY A 166 12.22 15.54 -10.44
CA GLY A 166 11.42 14.42 -10.98
C GLY A 166 10.71 13.60 -9.89
N THR A 167 11.24 13.63 -8.67
CA THR A 167 10.70 12.95 -7.50
C THR A 167 10.36 13.96 -6.40
N TYR A 168 9.19 13.78 -5.77
CA TYR A 168 8.69 14.57 -4.68
C TYR A 168 8.59 13.70 -3.42
N PHE A 169 9.31 14.09 -2.36
CA PHE A 169 9.39 13.33 -1.12
C PHE A 169 8.40 13.89 -0.10
N ILE A 170 7.60 13.00 0.49
CA ILE A 170 6.49 13.35 1.37
C ILE A 170 6.82 12.85 2.77
N HIS A 171 7.06 13.77 3.68
CA HIS A 171 7.47 13.52 5.06
C HIS A 171 6.33 13.77 6.06
N ASN A 172 5.33 14.57 5.69
CA ASN A 172 4.23 14.99 6.57
C ASN A 172 2.93 15.30 5.78
N GLU A 173 1.84 15.52 6.52
CA GLU A 173 0.52 15.82 5.96
C GLU A 173 0.49 17.09 5.08
N ALA A 174 1.25 18.13 5.42
CA ALA A 174 1.24 19.38 4.66
C ALA A 174 1.82 19.19 3.25
N GLU A 175 2.93 18.46 3.13
CA GLU A 175 3.48 18.03 1.83
C GLU A 175 2.48 17.21 1.04
N LEU A 176 1.84 16.23 1.69
CA LEU A 176 0.88 15.36 1.03
C LEU A 176 -0.30 16.16 0.44
N ARG A 177 -0.82 17.12 1.20
CA ARG A 177 -1.94 17.99 0.78
C ARG A 177 -1.59 18.91 -0.38
N ARG A 178 -0.31 19.27 -0.55
CA ARG A 178 0.10 20.11 -1.69
C ARG A 178 -0.18 19.45 -3.03
N ILE A 179 -0.14 18.12 -3.10
CA ILE A 179 -0.40 17.36 -4.33
C ILE A 179 -1.83 17.61 -4.84
N GLY A 180 -2.79 17.78 -3.93
CA GLY A 180 -4.20 18.01 -4.26
C GLY A 180 -4.59 19.49 -4.38
N ALA A 181 -3.70 20.43 -4.06
CA ALA A 181 -4.01 21.85 -4.07
C ALA A 181 -3.88 22.43 -5.50
N ALA A 182 -5.02 22.69 -6.15
CA ALA A 182 -5.10 23.32 -7.47
C ALA A 182 -4.32 24.65 -7.60
N THR A 183 -4.00 25.31 -6.49
CA THR A 183 -3.37 26.62 -6.43
C THR A 183 -1.84 26.63 -6.51
N ASN A 184 -1.15 25.48 -6.42
CA ASN A 184 0.31 25.47 -6.21
C ASN A 184 1.16 25.12 -7.45
N GLY A 185 0.59 24.97 -8.65
CA GLY A 185 1.37 24.67 -9.86
C GLY A 185 2.05 23.28 -9.89
N LEU A 186 2.14 22.60 -8.74
CA LEU A 186 2.32 21.16 -8.56
C LEU A 186 1.02 20.43 -8.96
N LEU A 187 0.51 20.74 -10.15
CA LEU A 187 -0.51 19.93 -10.80
C LEU A 187 -0.01 18.48 -10.79
N MET A 188 -0.91 17.51 -10.60
CA MET A 188 -0.70 16.06 -10.62
C MET A 188 0.01 15.61 -11.91
N ALA A 189 1.27 16.01 -12.04
CA ALA A 189 2.00 15.98 -13.29
C ALA A 189 2.36 14.53 -13.51
N GLN A 190 1.85 13.97 -14.59
CA GLN A 190 1.98 12.55 -14.91
C GLN A 190 3.44 12.09 -14.98
N THR A 191 4.40 13.02 -15.09
CA THR A 191 5.83 12.78 -15.12
C THR A 191 6.50 12.71 -13.73
N LYS A 192 5.79 13.04 -12.65
CA LYS A 192 6.37 13.07 -11.29
C LYS A 192 6.25 11.71 -10.61
N THR A 193 7.19 11.47 -9.71
CA THR A 193 7.17 10.36 -8.76
C THR A 193 6.99 10.89 -7.35
N TYR A 194 5.99 10.42 -6.63
CA TYR A 194 5.73 10.78 -5.24
C TYR A 194 6.16 9.64 -4.32
N ARG A 195 6.85 9.96 -3.22
CA ARG A 195 7.38 8.95 -2.29
C ARG A 195 7.13 9.32 -0.85
N LEU A 196 6.54 8.41 -0.08
CA LEU A 196 6.48 8.56 1.36
C LEU A 196 7.85 8.29 1.98
N VAL A 197 8.25 9.16 2.91
CA VAL A 197 9.48 9.02 3.70
C VAL A 197 9.16 8.63 5.15
N ASN A 198 7.95 8.95 5.61
CA ASN A 198 7.44 8.62 6.93
C ASN A 198 5.97 8.18 6.85
N ASP A 199 5.49 7.55 7.92
CA ASP A 199 4.06 7.45 8.19
C ASP A 199 3.43 8.85 8.32
N ILE A 200 2.25 9.02 7.75
CA ILE A 200 1.50 10.29 7.74
C ILE A 200 0.17 10.10 8.45
N THR A 201 -0.12 10.95 9.43
CA THR A 201 -1.47 11.06 10.00
C THR A 201 -2.19 12.24 9.36
N LEU A 202 -3.36 11.98 8.76
CA LEU A 202 -4.25 13.01 8.22
C LEU A 202 -5.17 13.55 9.32
N THR A 203 -4.96 14.81 9.69
CA THR A 203 -5.68 15.53 10.75
C THR A 203 -6.72 16.52 10.24
N ALA A 204 -6.74 16.78 8.93
CA ALA A 204 -7.80 17.55 8.26
C ALA A 204 -8.60 16.70 7.23
N PRO A 205 -9.81 17.13 6.82
CA PRO A 205 -10.56 16.42 5.79
C PRO A 205 -9.77 16.28 4.49
N TRP A 206 -9.84 15.13 3.84
CA TRP A 206 -9.11 14.82 2.62
C TRP A 206 -9.96 15.05 1.38
N THR A 207 -9.40 15.71 0.37
CA THR A 207 -9.99 15.75 -0.97
C THR A 207 -9.32 14.66 -1.80
N PRO A 208 -10.09 13.73 -2.41
CA PRO A 208 -9.53 12.70 -3.27
C PRO A 208 -8.59 13.30 -4.34
N LEU A 209 -7.44 12.65 -4.56
CA LEU A 209 -6.54 13.03 -5.65
C LEU A 209 -7.10 12.53 -6.98
N GLY A 210 -7.34 13.47 -7.90
CA GLY A 210 -7.85 13.18 -9.22
C GLY A 210 -9.38 13.10 -9.30
N ASP A 211 -9.95 13.65 -10.36
CA ASP A 211 -11.39 13.69 -10.61
C ASP A 211 -11.74 13.39 -12.08
N GLY A 212 -13.01 13.60 -12.47
CA GLY A 212 -13.48 13.37 -13.83
C GLY A 212 -12.81 14.26 -14.90
N THR A 213 -12.27 15.41 -14.52
CA THR A 213 -11.59 16.37 -15.41
C THR A 213 -10.08 16.21 -15.41
N THR A 214 -9.50 15.90 -14.25
CA THR A 214 -8.06 15.86 -14.03
C THR A 214 -7.72 14.57 -13.28
N PRO A 215 -7.62 13.41 -13.95
CA PRO A 215 -7.29 12.17 -13.27
C PRO A 215 -5.84 12.20 -12.78
N PHE A 216 -5.57 11.51 -11.66
CA PHE A 216 -4.20 11.33 -11.18
C PHE A 216 -3.46 10.32 -12.07
N GLY A 217 -2.35 10.73 -12.69
CA GLY A 217 -1.60 9.88 -13.62
C GLY A 217 -0.10 9.77 -13.31
N ALA A 218 0.29 10.06 -12.08
CA ALA A 218 1.68 10.02 -11.65
C ALA A 218 2.00 8.70 -10.93
N LYS A 219 3.27 8.52 -10.55
CA LYS A 219 3.71 7.38 -9.72
C LYS A 219 3.62 7.74 -8.25
N PHE A 220 3.09 6.85 -7.41
CA PHE A 220 2.99 7.04 -5.97
C PHE A 220 3.49 5.80 -5.23
N TYR A 221 4.58 5.95 -4.48
CA TYR A 221 5.20 4.88 -3.71
C TYR A 221 5.04 5.14 -2.22
N GLY A 222 4.55 4.14 -1.50
CA GLY A 222 4.59 4.10 -0.04
C GLY A 222 5.97 3.73 0.52
N THR A 223 7.03 3.78 -0.29
CA THR A 223 8.41 3.46 0.11
C THR A 223 9.36 4.59 -0.29
N THR A 224 10.42 4.78 0.50
CA THR A 224 11.38 5.89 0.31
C THR A 224 12.20 5.73 -0.97
N ASP A 225 12.59 4.51 -1.31
CA ASP A 225 13.46 4.15 -2.44
C ASP A 225 12.69 3.46 -3.60
N GLY A 226 11.41 3.14 -3.43
CA GLY A 226 10.61 2.40 -4.42
C GLY A 226 10.87 0.89 -4.43
N THR A 227 11.75 0.40 -3.54
CA THR A 227 12.25 -0.99 -3.53
C THR A 227 12.35 -1.61 -2.13
N SER A 228 12.23 -0.81 -1.08
CA SER A 228 12.35 -1.22 0.32
C SER A 228 11.15 -2.05 0.77
N SER A 229 11.39 -2.98 1.69
CA SER A 229 10.36 -3.73 2.40
C SER A 229 9.58 -2.89 3.41
N VAL A 230 10.10 -1.71 3.79
CA VAL A 230 9.47 -0.82 4.76
C VAL A 230 8.42 0.04 4.07
N LYS A 231 7.15 -0.36 4.22
CA LYS A 231 5.98 0.37 3.72
C LYS A 231 5.56 1.41 4.74
N HIS A 232 5.36 2.64 4.27
CA HIS A 232 4.79 3.73 5.04
C HIS A 232 3.27 3.72 4.93
N SER A 233 2.63 4.24 5.97
CA SER A 233 1.19 4.30 6.13
C SER A 233 0.67 5.73 6.04
N ILE A 234 -0.57 5.88 5.55
CA ILE A 234 -1.37 7.08 5.69
C ILE A 234 -2.57 6.71 6.55
N THR A 235 -2.64 7.29 7.73
CA THR A 235 -3.69 7.03 8.72
C THR A 235 -4.60 8.25 8.86
N PHE A 236 -5.89 8.05 8.69
CA PHE A 236 -6.87 9.10 8.93
C PHE A 236 -7.20 9.19 10.43
N SER A 237 -7.09 10.39 11.03
CA SER A 237 -7.12 10.54 12.49
C SER A 237 -8.50 10.33 13.14
N ASN A 238 -9.60 10.70 12.47
CA ASN A 238 -10.98 10.43 12.89
C ASN A 238 -11.98 10.72 11.75
N ALA A 239 -13.27 10.44 11.93
CA ALA A 239 -14.29 10.59 10.89
C ALA A 239 -14.56 12.04 10.42
N THR A 240 -14.30 13.06 11.27
CA THR A 240 -14.69 14.46 10.99
C THR A 240 -13.48 15.30 10.58
N ALA A 241 -12.39 15.19 11.31
CA ALA A 241 -11.11 15.81 11.03
C ALA A 241 -10.25 14.95 10.10
N GLY A 242 -10.50 13.65 9.93
CA GLY A 242 -9.84 12.79 8.93
C GLY A 242 -10.83 12.12 7.98
N GLY A 243 -12.01 12.73 7.76
CA GLY A 243 -12.97 12.26 6.75
C GLY A 243 -12.65 12.79 5.35
N PHE A 244 -13.60 12.69 4.42
CA PHE A 244 -13.50 13.33 3.11
C PHE A 244 -14.11 14.74 3.13
N THR A 245 -13.56 15.66 2.33
CA THR A 245 -14.08 17.03 2.18
C THR A 245 -15.47 17.07 1.57
N SER A 246 -15.79 16.12 0.69
CA SER A 246 -17.12 15.94 0.12
C SER A 246 -17.36 14.46 -0.20
N TYR A 247 -18.64 14.07 -0.16
CA TYR A 247 -19.13 12.76 -0.60
C TYR A 247 -20.04 12.91 -1.83
N ASP A 248 -20.01 14.08 -2.49
CA ASP A 248 -20.92 14.47 -3.57
C ASP A 248 -20.39 14.15 -4.98
N GLY A 249 -19.33 13.33 -5.06
CA GLY A 249 -18.61 13.02 -6.29
C GLY A 249 -18.94 11.65 -6.87
N GLN A 250 -18.61 11.47 -8.14
CA GLN A 250 -18.65 10.17 -8.82
C GLN A 250 -17.60 9.19 -8.28
N TYR A 251 -16.46 9.72 -7.83
CA TYR A 251 -15.27 8.97 -7.48
C TYR A 251 -14.86 9.27 -6.05
N LEU A 252 -14.82 8.25 -5.19
CA LEU A 252 -14.44 8.38 -3.79
C LEU A 252 -13.35 7.36 -3.44
N GLY A 253 -12.31 7.85 -2.77
CA GLY A 253 -11.14 7.10 -2.32
C GLY A 253 -9.99 8.04 -2.02
N PHE A 254 -8.85 7.52 -1.56
CA PHE A 254 -7.66 8.36 -1.37
C PHE A 254 -7.27 9.06 -2.69
N PHE A 255 -7.30 8.30 -3.78
CA PHE A 255 -7.42 8.81 -5.14
C PHE A 255 -8.89 8.72 -5.58
N GLY A 256 -9.41 9.78 -6.19
CA GLY A 256 -10.76 9.75 -6.77
C GLY A 256 -10.72 8.94 -8.06
N ARG A 257 -10.12 9.52 -9.10
CA ARG A 257 -9.90 8.87 -10.38
C ARG A 257 -8.43 8.87 -10.75
N THR A 258 -7.90 7.72 -11.15
CA THR A 258 -6.56 7.59 -11.70
C THR A 258 -6.61 7.23 -13.18
N SER A 259 -5.60 7.67 -13.93
CA SER A 259 -5.43 7.32 -15.33
C SER A 259 -3.96 7.09 -15.63
N THR A 260 -3.58 5.88 -16.02
CA THR A 260 -2.18 5.48 -16.30
C THR A 260 -1.21 5.60 -15.12
N ALA A 261 -1.72 5.72 -13.89
CA ALA A 261 -0.90 5.81 -12.68
C ALA A 261 -0.23 4.48 -12.31
N GLU A 262 0.79 4.58 -11.46
CA GLU A 262 1.44 3.44 -10.79
C GLU A 262 1.41 3.70 -9.29
N ILE A 263 0.74 2.84 -8.52
CA ILE A 263 0.62 2.98 -7.06
C ILE A 263 1.15 1.72 -6.40
N HIS A 264 2.18 1.87 -5.57
CA HIS A 264 2.91 0.75 -4.99
C HIS A 264 3.08 0.90 -3.48
N ASP A 265 2.98 -0.23 -2.78
CA ASP A 265 3.51 -0.43 -1.42
C ASP A 265 3.03 0.58 -0.37
N LEU A 266 1.75 0.96 -0.45
CA LEU A 266 1.11 1.92 0.43
C LEU A 266 0.19 1.23 1.43
N THR A 267 0.21 1.65 2.70
CA THR A 267 -0.81 1.26 3.67
C THR A 267 -1.77 2.43 3.93
N LEU A 268 -3.08 2.20 3.85
CA LEU A 268 -4.13 3.15 4.20
C LEU A 268 -4.95 2.64 5.37
N VAL A 269 -5.12 3.46 6.40
CA VAL A 269 -5.90 3.12 7.59
C VAL A 269 -7.03 4.12 7.79
N TYR A 270 -8.27 3.66 7.65
CA TYR A 270 -9.47 4.45 7.84
C TYR A 270 -10.09 4.20 9.22
N PRO A 271 -10.35 5.26 10.01
CA PRO A 271 -11.09 5.14 11.25
C PRO A 271 -12.57 4.89 10.93
N GLU A 272 -13.27 4.26 11.87
CA GLU A 272 -14.71 4.10 11.74
C GLU A 272 -15.39 5.48 11.58
N GLY A 273 -16.32 5.56 10.63
CA GLY A 273 -17.04 6.78 10.27
C GLY A 273 -16.46 7.54 9.07
N ALA A 274 -15.18 7.33 8.68
CA ALA A 274 -14.58 8.02 7.53
C ALA A 274 -15.30 7.66 6.22
N LEU A 275 -15.60 6.38 6.01
CA LEU A 275 -16.42 5.85 4.92
C LEU A 275 -17.65 5.13 5.47
N GLY A 276 -18.22 5.62 6.57
CA GLY A 276 -19.34 5.00 7.26
C GLY A 276 -18.91 4.16 8.47
N THR A 277 -19.89 3.62 9.18
CA THR A 277 -19.71 2.79 10.39
C THR A 277 -20.19 1.37 10.11
N LYS A 278 -19.94 0.41 11.01
CA LYS A 278 -20.40 -0.97 10.81
C LYS A 278 -21.93 -1.07 10.65
N THR A 279 -22.67 -0.16 11.28
CA THR A 279 -24.14 -0.19 11.32
C THR A 279 -24.79 0.89 10.45
N THR A 280 -24.12 2.01 10.24
CA THR A 280 -24.67 3.19 9.56
C THR A 280 -23.86 3.51 8.32
N ALA A 281 -24.50 3.35 7.17
CA ALA A 281 -23.91 3.69 5.87
C ALA A 281 -23.71 5.20 5.75
N LYS A 282 -22.58 5.59 5.16
CA LYS A 282 -22.35 6.96 4.71
C LYS A 282 -23.18 7.21 3.46
N ALA A 283 -24.06 8.22 3.53
CA ALA A 283 -24.83 8.66 2.40
C ALA A 283 -23.92 9.41 1.41
N LEU A 284 -23.87 8.92 0.17
CA LEU A 284 -23.18 9.56 -0.95
C LEU A 284 -24.13 10.60 -1.55
N GLY A 285 -23.74 11.87 -1.50
CA GLY A 285 -24.55 12.94 -2.08
C GLY A 285 -24.41 12.92 -3.61
N PHE A 286 -25.46 13.34 -4.31
CA PHE A 286 -25.51 13.21 -5.76
C PHE A 286 -26.41 14.28 -6.40
N ASN A 287 -25.96 14.78 -7.56
CA ASN A 287 -26.77 15.59 -8.46
C ASN A 287 -27.34 14.74 -9.63
N PRO A 288 -28.66 14.40 -9.62
CA PRO A 288 -29.32 13.46 -10.54
C PRO A 288 -29.21 13.69 -12.04
N SER A 289 -28.74 14.84 -12.49
CA SER A 289 -28.78 15.20 -13.90
C SER A 289 -27.62 14.69 -14.77
N ALA A 290 -26.54 14.09 -14.21
CA ALA A 290 -25.34 13.79 -15.02
C ALA A 290 -24.57 12.48 -14.73
N ILE A 291 -24.69 11.85 -13.55
CA ILE A 291 -23.83 10.69 -13.18
C ILE A 291 -24.71 9.47 -12.89
N THR A 292 -24.57 8.40 -13.67
CA THR A 292 -25.38 7.18 -13.49
C THR A 292 -24.65 6.08 -12.72
N THR A 293 -23.34 6.20 -12.53
CA THR A 293 -22.48 5.20 -11.88
C THR A 293 -21.57 5.87 -10.86
N GLN A 294 -21.46 5.30 -9.66
CA GLN A 294 -20.53 5.74 -8.62
C GLN A 294 -19.49 4.67 -8.30
N TYR A 295 -18.30 5.14 -7.92
CA TYR A 295 -17.15 4.31 -7.61
C TYR A 295 -16.56 4.70 -6.27
N VAL A 296 -16.50 3.75 -5.35
CA VAL A 296 -15.94 3.92 -4.01
C VAL A 296 -14.88 2.87 -3.77
N GLY A 297 -13.64 3.28 -3.55
CA GLY A 297 -12.55 2.41 -3.12
C GLY A 297 -11.81 2.99 -1.93
N GLY A 298 -11.23 2.14 -1.09
CA GLY A 298 -10.35 2.61 -0.02
C GLY A 298 -9.11 3.33 -0.57
N LEU A 299 -8.51 2.82 -1.64
CA LEU A 299 -7.41 3.47 -2.34
C LEU A 299 -7.91 4.35 -3.49
N VAL A 300 -8.62 3.77 -4.46
CA VAL A 300 -9.04 4.47 -5.69
C VAL A 300 -10.54 4.29 -5.93
N GLY A 301 -11.26 5.38 -6.24
CA GLY A 301 -12.61 5.27 -6.77
C GLY A 301 -12.63 4.53 -8.11
N LEU A 302 -12.17 5.19 -9.17
CA LEU A 302 -12.02 4.60 -10.52
C LEU A 302 -10.55 4.55 -10.96
N ALA A 303 -10.06 3.37 -11.29
CA ALA A 303 -8.70 3.13 -11.74
C ALA A 303 -8.65 2.79 -13.24
N GLU A 304 -8.33 3.76 -14.09
CA GLU A 304 -8.20 3.55 -15.53
C GLU A 304 -6.74 3.27 -15.91
N ASN A 305 -6.48 2.15 -16.57
CA ASN A 305 -5.15 1.75 -17.05
C ASN A 305 -4.06 1.90 -15.97
N THR A 306 -4.42 1.72 -14.69
CA THR A 306 -3.57 1.98 -13.52
C THR A 306 -3.02 0.67 -12.98
N THR A 307 -1.75 0.67 -12.58
CA THR A 307 -1.12 -0.45 -11.88
C THR A 307 -1.21 -0.21 -10.38
N ILE A 308 -1.70 -1.21 -9.64
CA ILE A 308 -1.77 -1.16 -8.18
C ILE A 308 -1.11 -2.42 -7.64
N GLU A 309 -0.07 -2.26 -6.84
CA GLU A 309 0.68 -3.39 -6.29
C GLU A 309 1.03 -3.17 -4.81
N GLY A 310 0.86 -4.20 -3.99
CA GLY A 310 1.37 -4.15 -2.62
C GLY A 310 0.60 -3.19 -1.70
N VAL A 311 -0.61 -2.78 -2.06
CA VAL A 311 -1.41 -1.83 -1.28
C VAL A 311 -2.24 -2.54 -0.22
N ILE A 312 -2.21 -2.02 0.99
CA ILE A 312 -3.00 -2.53 2.12
C ILE A 312 -3.99 -1.45 2.54
N VAL A 313 -5.27 -1.80 2.65
CA VAL A 313 -6.32 -0.91 3.16
C VAL A 313 -6.99 -1.57 4.35
N SER A 314 -7.18 -0.84 5.45
CA SER A 314 -7.96 -1.31 6.59
C SER A 314 -8.99 -0.28 7.06
N GLY A 315 -10.13 -0.77 7.56
CA GLY A 315 -11.20 0.06 8.11
C GLY A 315 -12.60 -0.38 7.67
N VAL A 316 -13.58 0.50 7.87
CA VAL A 316 -14.97 0.27 7.47
C VAL A 316 -15.31 1.11 6.24
N ILE A 317 -15.79 0.46 5.18
CA ILE A 317 -16.33 1.08 3.97
C ILE A 317 -17.80 0.70 3.87
N ASN A 318 -18.68 1.48 4.47
CA ASN A 318 -20.12 1.27 4.42
C ASN A 318 -20.80 2.48 3.78
N VAL A 319 -21.21 2.36 2.52
CA VAL A 319 -21.74 3.47 1.73
C VAL A 319 -23.11 3.18 1.15
N SER A 320 -23.89 4.24 0.93
CA SER A 320 -25.23 4.15 0.34
C SER A 320 -25.51 5.33 -0.57
N ASN A 321 -26.33 5.16 -1.61
CA ASN A 321 -26.83 6.32 -2.34
C ASN A 321 -27.84 7.10 -1.47
N ALA A 322 -27.59 8.39 -1.25
CA ALA A 322 -28.33 9.19 -0.26
C ALA A 322 -29.83 9.40 -0.57
N ASN A 323 -30.31 9.07 -1.77
CA ASN A 323 -31.66 9.44 -2.19
C ASN A 323 -32.28 8.41 -3.15
N THR A 324 -33.48 7.97 -2.78
CA THR A 324 -34.30 6.96 -3.45
C THR A 324 -34.96 7.46 -4.74
N SER A 325 -34.93 8.77 -5.01
CA SER A 325 -35.46 9.37 -6.25
C SER A 325 -34.42 9.47 -7.38
N ASN A 326 -33.20 8.94 -7.16
CA ASN A 326 -32.07 9.09 -8.07
C ASN A 326 -31.93 7.86 -8.96
N ASN A 327 -31.89 8.06 -10.28
CA ASN A 327 -31.64 7.03 -11.29
C ASN A 327 -30.15 6.62 -11.33
N ILE A 328 -29.56 6.21 -10.20
CA ILE A 328 -28.23 5.59 -10.22
C ILE A 328 -28.41 4.17 -10.74
N SER A 329 -27.82 3.90 -11.90
CA SER A 329 -27.84 2.58 -12.52
C SER A 329 -26.76 1.68 -11.94
N ALA A 330 -25.69 2.23 -11.35
CA ALA A 330 -24.65 1.41 -10.76
C ALA A 330 -23.90 2.02 -9.56
N LEU A 331 -23.56 1.18 -8.59
CA LEU A 331 -22.66 1.50 -7.49
C LEU A 331 -21.61 0.40 -7.38
N ASN A 332 -20.34 0.78 -7.46
CA ASN A 332 -19.20 -0.09 -7.32
C ASN A 332 -18.44 0.25 -6.04
N VAL A 333 -18.31 -0.71 -5.12
CA VAL A 333 -17.64 -0.52 -3.84
C VAL A 333 -16.55 -1.57 -3.70
N GLY A 334 -15.29 -1.15 -3.54
CA GLY A 334 -14.16 -2.05 -3.32
C GLY A 334 -13.33 -1.68 -2.10
N GLY A 335 -12.71 -2.67 -1.46
CA GLY A 335 -11.81 -2.40 -0.34
C GLY A 335 -10.57 -1.61 -0.77
N VAL A 336 -10.04 -1.92 -1.96
CA VAL A 336 -8.92 -1.18 -2.56
C VAL A 336 -9.43 -0.27 -3.68
N VAL A 337 -10.17 -0.81 -4.65
CA VAL A 337 -10.60 -0.07 -5.84
C VAL A 337 -12.09 -0.18 -6.06
N GLY A 338 -12.79 0.94 -6.27
CA GLY A 338 -14.21 0.91 -6.65
C GLY A 338 -14.41 0.15 -7.96
N GLU A 339 -13.77 0.60 -9.04
CA GLU A 339 -13.69 -0.16 -10.30
C GLU A 339 -12.34 0.02 -10.98
N GLN A 340 -11.79 -1.05 -11.53
CA GLN A 340 -10.64 -1.00 -12.42
C GLN A 340 -11.08 -1.19 -13.87
N GLN A 341 -10.64 -0.30 -14.75
CA GLN A 341 -10.91 -0.33 -16.18
C GLN A 341 -9.61 -0.40 -16.97
N VAL A 342 -9.48 -1.40 -17.84
CA VAL A 342 -8.29 -1.61 -18.67
C VAL A 342 -8.67 -1.67 -20.14
N SER A 343 -8.02 -0.83 -20.95
CA SER A 343 -8.30 -0.70 -22.39
C SER A 343 -7.07 -0.46 -23.26
N ALA A 344 -5.91 -0.10 -22.67
CA ALA A 344 -4.73 0.29 -23.44
C ALA A 344 -3.57 -0.73 -23.37
N ALA A 345 -3.27 -1.25 -22.18
CA ALA A 345 -2.20 -2.20 -21.94
C ALA A 345 -2.54 -3.09 -20.74
N PRO A 346 -1.98 -4.30 -20.62
CA PRO A 346 -2.21 -5.14 -19.46
C PRO A 346 -1.94 -4.39 -18.15
N LYS A 347 -2.88 -4.50 -17.19
CA LYS A 347 -2.74 -3.87 -15.87
C LYS A 347 -3.13 -4.83 -14.78
N THR A 348 -2.45 -4.69 -13.65
CA THR A 348 -2.54 -5.60 -12.52
C THR A 348 -2.97 -4.86 -11.29
N LEU A 349 -3.88 -5.47 -10.55
CA LEU A 349 -4.14 -5.21 -9.14
C LEU A 349 -3.63 -6.41 -8.36
N SER A 350 -2.40 -6.29 -7.83
CA SER A 350 -1.66 -7.43 -7.32
C SER A 350 -1.17 -7.21 -5.89
N LYS A 351 -0.93 -8.31 -5.16
CA LYS A 351 -0.32 -8.29 -3.82
C LYS A 351 -1.02 -7.33 -2.85
N SER A 352 -2.31 -7.08 -3.07
CA SER A 352 -3.06 -6.06 -2.36
C SER A 352 -3.98 -6.70 -1.33
N ALA A 353 -4.25 -5.99 -0.24
CA ALA A 353 -5.03 -6.53 0.87
C ALA A 353 -6.09 -5.55 1.37
N PHE A 354 -7.23 -6.08 1.77
CA PHE A 354 -8.25 -5.37 2.53
C PHE A 354 -8.58 -6.10 3.84
N SER A 355 -8.67 -5.35 4.93
CA SER A 355 -9.11 -5.86 6.23
C SER A 355 -10.15 -4.96 6.86
N GLY A 356 -11.38 -5.46 6.96
CA GLY A 356 -12.48 -4.77 7.62
C GLY A 356 -13.84 -5.06 6.99
N ASP A 357 -14.82 -4.21 7.29
CA ASP A 357 -16.19 -4.42 6.82
C ASP A 357 -16.46 -3.52 5.61
N ILE A 358 -16.87 -4.12 4.50
CA ILE A 358 -17.28 -3.42 3.29
C ILE A 358 -18.74 -3.70 2.97
N SER A 359 -19.51 -2.64 2.80
CA SER A 359 -20.89 -2.69 2.38
C SER A 359 -21.25 -1.57 1.42
N GLY A 360 -21.99 -1.93 0.36
CA GLY A 360 -22.68 -1.00 -0.50
C GLY A 360 -24.18 -1.19 -0.36
N LYS A 361 -24.92 -0.09 -0.32
CA LYS A 361 -26.38 -0.09 -0.40
C LYS A 361 -26.85 0.78 -1.55
N LEU A 362 -27.61 0.18 -2.46
CA LEU A 362 -28.17 0.88 -3.61
C LEU A 362 -29.69 0.78 -3.57
N VAL A 363 -30.36 1.91 -3.41
CA VAL A 363 -31.80 2.02 -3.50
C VAL A 363 -32.19 2.56 -4.88
N GLY A 364 -32.84 1.73 -5.72
CA GLY A 364 -33.17 2.08 -7.11
C GLY A 364 -34.64 1.90 -7.47
N THR A 365 -35.18 2.80 -8.30
CA THR A 365 -36.56 2.71 -8.84
C THR A 365 -36.63 2.08 -10.23
N SER A 366 -35.48 1.90 -10.90
CA SER A 366 -35.32 1.32 -12.25
C SER A 366 -34.34 0.14 -12.23
N THR A 367 -33.83 -0.28 -13.39
CA THR A 367 -32.72 -1.24 -13.46
C THR A 367 -31.48 -0.69 -12.76
N PHE A 368 -30.87 -1.49 -11.88
CA PHE A 368 -29.66 -1.10 -11.16
C PHE A 368 -28.70 -2.28 -10.96
N VAL A 369 -27.42 -1.96 -10.78
CA VAL A 369 -26.34 -2.93 -10.54
C VAL A 369 -25.51 -2.47 -9.35
N LEU A 370 -25.42 -3.29 -8.32
CA LEU A 370 -24.57 -3.06 -7.17
C LEU A 370 -23.46 -4.10 -7.17
N ASN A 371 -22.21 -3.66 -7.18
CA ASN A 371 -21.04 -4.54 -7.11
C ASN A 371 -20.22 -4.20 -5.88
N VAL A 372 -20.01 -5.19 -5.02
CA VAL A 372 -19.21 -5.04 -3.79
C VAL A 372 -18.15 -6.13 -3.75
N GLY A 373 -16.88 -5.75 -3.60
CA GLY A 373 -15.79 -6.70 -3.46
C GLY A 373 -14.74 -6.29 -2.44
N GLY A 374 -14.13 -7.27 -1.76
CA GLY A 374 -13.10 -6.99 -0.76
C GLY A 374 -11.86 -6.32 -1.35
N ILE A 375 -11.51 -6.58 -2.61
CA ILE A 375 -10.42 -5.88 -3.31
C ILE A 375 -10.98 -4.88 -4.32
N ALA A 376 -11.87 -5.34 -5.22
CA ALA A 376 -12.45 -4.50 -6.27
C ALA A 376 -13.99 -4.61 -6.33
N GLY A 377 -14.70 -3.50 -6.44
CA GLY A 377 -16.13 -3.54 -6.75
C GLY A 377 -16.38 -4.09 -8.16
N GLY A 378 -15.72 -3.48 -9.15
CA GLY A 378 -15.71 -3.92 -10.55
C GLY A 378 -14.30 -4.11 -11.11
N LEU A 379 -14.14 -5.09 -11.99
CA LEU A 379 -12.93 -5.35 -12.77
C LEU A 379 -13.34 -5.50 -14.23
N ILE A 380 -13.04 -4.50 -15.05
CA ILE A 380 -13.52 -4.40 -16.43
C ILE A 380 -12.33 -4.34 -17.38
N SER A 381 -12.28 -5.29 -18.30
CA SER A 381 -11.33 -5.27 -19.42
C SER A 381 -12.06 -5.10 -20.76
N SER A 382 -11.40 -4.44 -21.71
CA SER A 382 -11.93 -4.21 -23.05
C SER A 382 -10.83 -4.33 -24.09
N GLY A 383 -11.21 -4.60 -25.36
CA GLY A 383 -10.25 -4.66 -26.46
C GLY A 383 -9.27 -5.83 -26.43
N GLY A 384 -9.55 -6.88 -25.64
CA GLY A 384 -8.66 -8.04 -25.48
C GLY A 384 -7.41 -7.77 -24.63
N VAL A 385 -7.40 -6.66 -23.89
CA VAL A 385 -6.31 -6.29 -22.98
C VAL A 385 -6.55 -6.92 -21.62
N LEU A 386 -5.50 -7.48 -21.01
CA LEU A 386 -5.63 -8.20 -19.75
C LEU A 386 -5.84 -7.27 -18.55
N SER A 387 -6.86 -7.57 -17.73
CA SER A 387 -7.05 -6.96 -16.41
C SER A 387 -6.99 -8.03 -15.34
N THR A 388 -5.87 -8.11 -14.63
CA THR A 388 -5.58 -9.21 -13.69
C THR A 388 -5.74 -8.75 -12.25
N VAL A 389 -6.33 -9.61 -11.42
CA VAL A 389 -6.20 -9.53 -9.95
C VAL A 389 -5.42 -10.74 -9.48
N SER A 390 -4.31 -10.51 -8.77
CA SER A 390 -3.45 -11.61 -8.35
C SER A 390 -2.87 -11.46 -6.96
N ALA A 391 -2.57 -12.59 -6.30
CA ALA A 391 -1.86 -12.64 -5.02
C ALA A 391 -2.49 -11.72 -3.94
N SER A 392 -3.82 -11.56 -3.95
CA SER A 392 -4.52 -10.56 -3.14
C SER A 392 -5.39 -11.21 -2.06
N PHE A 393 -5.62 -10.47 -0.97
CA PHE A 393 -6.28 -10.99 0.22
C PHE A 393 -7.39 -10.07 0.74
N ALA A 394 -8.53 -10.64 1.14
CA ALA A 394 -9.58 -9.90 1.83
C ALA A 394 -10.08 -10.60 3.09
N SER A 395 -10.37 -9.83 4.13
CA SER A 395 -11.00 -10.32 5.36
C SER A 395 -12.00 -9.35 5.97
N GLY A 396 -12.92 -9.90 6.77
CA GLY A 396 -14.00 -9.16 7.44
C GLY A 396 -15.37 -9.52 6.87
N ALA A 397 -16.20 -8.54 6.53
CA ALA A 397 -17.52 -8.77 5.94
C ALA A 397 -17.66 -8.05 4.60
N VAL A 398 -18.29 -8.69 3.61
CA VAL A 398 -18.61 -8.12 2.30
C VAL A 398 -20.12 -8.17 2.09
N ARG A 399 -20.77 -7.01 1.95
CA ARG A 399 -22.23 -6.95 1.82
C ARG A 399 -22.72 -6.03 0.69
N ALA A 400 -23.43 -6.61 -0.28
CA ALA A 400 -24.20 -5.86 -1.26
C ALA A 400 -25.67 -5.83 -0.86
N ASP A 401 -26.27 -4.64 -0.69
CA ASP A 401 -27.69 -4.44 -0.37
C ASP A 401 -28.40 -3.61 -1.46
N GLY A 402 -28.93 -4.30 -2.47
CA GLY A 402 -29.69 -3.75 -3.58
C GLY A 402 -31.19 -3.75 -3.30
N VAL A 403 -31.73 -2.61 -2.88
CA VAL A 403 -33.15 -2.46 -2.54
C VAL A 403 -33.86 -1.68 -3.65
N GLY A 404 -35.07 -2.04 -4.04
CA GLY A 404 -35.76 -1.26 -5.05
C GLY A 404 -37.09 -1.84 -5.50
N THR A 405 -37.65 -1.26 -6.56
CA THR A 405 -38.87 -1.75 -7.23
C THR A 405 -38.61 -2.19 -8.67
N GLY A 406 -37.42 -1.92 -9.22
CA GLY A 406 -36.98 -2.26 -10.58
C GLY A 406 -36.08 -3.50 -10.64
N TRP A 407 -35.62 -3.88 -11.83
CA TRP A 407 -34.71 -5.04 -11.99
C TRP A 407 -33.33 -4.76 -11.40
N GLY A 408 -33.10 -5.22 -10.17
CA GLY A 408 -31.86 -5.00 -9.43
C GLY A 408 -30.96 -6.22 -9.38
N ILE A 409 -29.68 -6.04 -9.74
CA ILE A 409 -28.64 -7.06 -9.57
C ILE A 409 -27.71 -6.65 -8.43
N ALA A 410 -27.50 -7.53 -7.45
CA ALA A 410 -26.52 -7.34 -6.39
C ALA A 410 -25.45 -8.43 -6.45
N ASN A 411 -24.21 -8.03 -6.68
CA ASN A 411 -23.03 -8.89 -6.75
C ASN A 411 -22.14 -8.64 -5.52
N ALA A 412 -21.85 -9.70 -4.76
CA ALA A 412 -20.92 -9.67 -3.64
C ALA A 412 -19.85 -10.75 -3.83
N GLY A 413 -18.58 -10.35 -3.85
CA GLY A 413 -17.46 -11.26 -3.93
C GLY A 413 -16.37 -10.96 -2.91
N GLY A 414 -15.73 -11.96 -2.36
CA GLY A 414 -14.65 -11.72 -1.39
C GLY A 414 -13.48 -10.93 -1.97
N ILE A 415 -13.14 -11.14 -3.25
CA ILE A 415 -12.13 -10.36 -3.99
C ILE A 415 -12.81 -9.35 -4.92
N VAL A 416 -13.67 -9.81 -5.82
CA VAL A 416 -14.29 -8.96 -6.85
C VAL A 416 -15.82 -9.08 -6.84
N GLY A 417 -16.54 -7.96 -6.83
CA GLY A 417 -18.00 -7.98 -7.01
C GLY A 417 -18.39 -8.45 -8.41
N LEU A 418 -17.97 -7.70 -9.43
CA LEU A 418 -18.16 -8.00 -10.85
C LEU A 418 -16.82 -8.06 -11.59
N ALA A 419 -16.52 -9.18 -12.23
CA ALA A 419 -15.40 -9.32 -13.15
C ALA A 419 -15.91 -9.52 -14.58
N GLN A 420 -15.68 -8.53 -15.43
CA GLN A 420 -16.07 -8.54 -16.84
C GLN A 420 -14.83 -8.40 -17.71
N GLY A 421 -14.66 -9.36 -18.61
CA GLY A 421 -13.52 -9.40 -19.49
C GLY A 421 -13.49 -10.66 -20.33
N THR A 422 -12.31 -10.98 -20.83
CA THR A 422 -12.07 -12.22 -21.59
C THR A 422 -11.73 -13.36 -20.64
N ALA A 423 -11.90 -14.61 -21.11
CA ALA A 423 -11.50 -15.79 -20.34
C ALA A 423 -9.99 -15.85 -20.04
N ASN A 424 -9.17 -15.01 -20.68
CA ASN A 424 -7.73 -14.92 -20.42
C ASN A 424 -7.37 -13.95 -19.29
N ASP A 425 -8.33 -13.17 -18.80
CA ASP A 425 -8.12 -12.29 -17.65
C ASP A 425 -8.18 -13.15 -16.38
N PRO A 426 -7.08 -13.29 -15.61
CA PRO A 426 -7.08 -14.13 -14.43
C PRO A 426 -7.45 -13.36 -13.17
N ILE A 427 -8.27 -14.00 -12.33
CA ILE A 427 -8.33 -13.78 -10.89
C ILE A 427 -7.60 -14.97 -10.26
N GLU A 428 -6.36 -14.76 -9.84
CA GLU A 428 -5.48 -15.88 -9.49
C GLU A 428 -4.76 -15.71 -8.16
N ASN A 429 -4.42 -16.81 -7.50
CA ASN A 429 -3.61 -16.80 -6.27
C ASN A 429 -4.22 -15.92 -5.16
N CYS A 430 -5.55 -15.82 -5.10
CA CYS A 430 -6.24 -14.95 -4.16
C CYS A 430 -6.84 -15.74 -2.98
N TYR A 431 -6.91 -15.08 -1.83
CA TYR A 431 -7.44 -15.65 -0.60
C TYR A 431 -8.50 -14.77 0.05
N VAL A 432 -9.56 -15.39 0.58
CA VAL A 432 -10.61 -14.71 1.33
C VAL A 432 -10.91 -15.40 2.67
N SER A 433 -10.96 -14.61 3.73
CA SER A 433 -11.53 -14.98 5.03
C SER A 433 -12.61 -13.98 5.42
N ALA A 434 -13.77 -14.05 4.77
CA ALA A 434 -14.83 -13.07 4.95
C ALA A 434 -16.23 -13.69 4.90
N ASP A 435 -17.16 -13.05 5.60
CA ASP A 435 -18.59 -13.33 5.44
C ASP A 435 -19.16 -12.49 4.30
N ILE A 436 -19.68 -13.17 3.27
CA ILE A 436 -20.12 -12.56 2.03
C ILE A 436 -21.63 -12.70 1.91
N ARG A 437 -22.32 -11.57 1.73
CA ARG A 437 -23.77 -11.51 1.60
C ARG A 437 -24.20 -10.62 0.46
N ALA A 438 -25.04 -11.14 -0.43
CA ALA A 438 -25.73 -10.35 -1.45
C ALA A 438 -27.23 -10.32 -1.14
N PHE A 439 -27.79 -9.12 -1.08
CA PHE A 439 -29.22 -8.84 -0.97
C PHE A 439 -29.65 -8.04 -2.20
N GLY A 440 -30.69 -8.46 -2.90
CA GLY A 440 -31.07 -7.88 -4.18
C GLY A 440 -32.54 -8.12 -4.51
N TYR A 441 -33.14 -7.21 -5.27
CA TYR A 441 -34.58 -7.30 -5.59
C TYR A 441 -34.91 -8.31 -6.70
N ALA A 442 -34.10 -8.42 -7.75
CA ALA A 442 -34.36 -9.35 -8.86
C ALA A 442 -33.32 -10.47 -8.96
N GLU A 443 -32.05 -10.16 -8.69
CA GLU A 443 -30.98 -11.13 -8.82
C GLU A 443 -29.87 -10.88 -7.80
N THR A 444 -29.45 -11.95 -7.12
CA THR A 444 -28.35 -11.91 -6.18
C THR A 444 -27.29 -12.93 -6.54
N ARG A 445 -26.03 -12.49 -6.48
CA ARG A 445 -24.87 -13.32 -6.82
C ARG A 445 -23.81 -13.15 -5.73
N ALA A 446 -23.62 -14.17 -4.92
CA ALA A 446 -22.66 -14.19 -3.83
C ALA A 446 -21.62 -15.29 -4.07
N GLY A 447 -20.34 -14.93 -4.06
CA GLY A 447 -19.25 -15.89 -4.23
C GLY A 447 -18.08 -15.63 -3.32
N GLY A 448 -17.43 -16.69 -2.83
CA GLY A 448 -16.26 -16.59 -1.95
C GLY A 448 -15.14 -15.72 -2.51
N ILE A 449 -14.90 -15.80 -3.82
CA ILE A 449 -13.92 -14.99 -4.55
C ILE A 449 -14.61 -13.94 -5.42
N ALA A 450 -15.59 -14.34 -6.24
CA ALA A 450 -16.26 -13.45 -7.19
C ALA A 450 -17.79 -13.52 -7.09
N GLY A 451 -18.47 -12.38 -7.05
CA GLY A 451 -19.94 -12.37 -7.13
C GLY A 451 -20.42 -12.83 -8.51
N ASN A 452 -19.90 -12.17 -9.55
CA ASN A 452 -20.13 -12.50 -10.96
C ASN A 452 -18.80 -12.43 -11.71
N SER A 453 -18.48 -13.43 -12.53
CA SER A 453 -17.29 -13.39 -13.38
C SER A 453 -17.52 -13.93 -14.80
N SER A 454 -16.98 -13.24 -15.81
CA SER A 454 -16.71 -13.80 -17.15
C SER A 454 -15.22 -14.13 -17.36
N GLN A 455 -14.41 -13.96 -16.34
CA GLN A 455 -12.95 -14.13 -16.31
C GLN A 455 -12.57 -15.46 -15.66
N ALA A 456 -11.34 -15.95 -15.90
CA ALA A 456 -10.85 -17.18 -15.29
C ALA A 456 -10.50 -16.97 -13.80
N ILE A 457 -10.83 -17.94 -12.96
CA ILE A 457 -10.49 -17.97 -11.53
C ILE A 457 -9.62 -19.19 -11.28
N SER A 458 -8.42 -19.00 -10.74
CA SER A 458 -7.46 -20.09 -10.54
C SER A 458 -6.64 -19.97 -9.26
N ASN A 459 -6.25 -21.11 -8.67
CA ASN A 459 -5.36 -21.14 -7.49
C ASN A 459 -5.88 -20.28 -6.33
N THR A 460 -7.18 -20.30 -6.09
CA THR A 460 -7.81 -19.45 -5.07
C THR A 460 -8.38 -20.26 -3.93
N TYR A 461 -8.56 -19.65 -2.76
CA TYR A 461 -9.39 -20.27 -1.73
C TYR A 461 -10.18 -19.25 -0.92
N ALA A 462 -11.34 -19.68 -0.42
CA ALA A 462 -12.24 -18.84 0.34
C ALA A 462 -12.81 -19.58 1.55
N ARG A 463 -12.88 -18.91 2.69
CA ARG A 463 -13.53 -19.39 3.92
C ARG A 463 -14.45 -18.32 4.50
N GLY A 464 -15.35 -18.74 5.39
CA GLY A 464 -16.38 -17.91 5.99
C GLY A 464 -17.78 -18.35 5.56
N THR A 465 -18.72 -17.42 5.50
CA THR A 465 -20.11 -17.66 5.10
C THR A 465 -20.41 -17.03 3.75
N VAL A 466 -21.16 -17.70 2.88
CA VAL A 466 -21.68 -17.13 1.62
C VAL A 466 -23.20 -17.23 1.58
N ILE A 467 -23.90 -16.08 1.50
CA ILE A 467 -25.36 -16.03 1.45
C ILE A 467 -25.82 -15.15 0.29
N ALA A 468 -26.70 -15.66 -0.56
CA ALA A 468 -27.42 -14.90 -1.58
C ALA A 468 -28.91 -14.84 -1.22
N ASN A 469 -29.48 -13.65 -1.05
CA ASN A 469 -30.85 -13.48 -0.59
C ASN A 469 -31.62 -12.47 -1.45
N GLY A 470 -32.71 -12.91 -2.08
CA GLY A 470 -33.62 -12.04 -2.82
C GLY A 470 -34.72 -11.45 -1.92
N ASP A 471 -35.25 -10.26 -2.22
CA ASP A 471 -36.50 -9.78 -1.61
C ASP A 471 -37.62 -9.62 -2.66
N ALA A 472 -38.81 -10.11 -2.33
CA ALA A 472 -39.88 -10.40 -3.27
C ALA A 472 -40.90 -9.25 -3.36
N GLY A 473 -40.74 -8.39 -4.36
CA GLY A 473 -41.83 -7.51 -4.83
C GLY A 473 -42.66 -8.10 -5.97
N GLY A 474 -42.82 -9.43 -6.04
CA GLY A 474 -43.73 -10.10 -7.00
C GLY A 474 -43.16 -10.42 -8.40
N VAL A 475 -41.87 -10.24 -8.63
CA VAL A 475 -41.16 -10.67 -9.86
C VAL A 475 -40.47 -12.04 -9.65
N PRO A 476 -40.18 -12.84 -10.71
CA PRO A 476 -39.30 -14.00 -10.58
C PRO A 476 -37.87 -13.56 -10.27
N TYR A 477 -37.22 -14.16 -9.28
CA TYR A 477 -35.87 -13.78 -8.87
C TYR A 477 -34.93 -14.97 -8.80
N ARG A 478 -33.64 -14.65 -8.90
CA ARG A 478 -32.55 -15.60 -9.07
C ARG A 478 -31.48 -15.39 -8.01
N ASN A 479 -31.27 -16.39 -7.16
CA ASN A 479 -30.26 -16.35 -6.11
C ASN A 479 -29.16 -17.35 -6.46
N TYR A 480 -27.93 -16.88 -6.58
CA TYR A 480 -26.77 -17.73 -6.84
C TYR A 480 -25.73 -17.58 -5.74
N ALA A 481 -25.48 -18.66 -5.02
CA ALA A 481 -24.47 -18.73 -3.97
C ALA A 481 -23.46 -19.83 -4.30
N GLY A 482 -22.19 -19.47 -4.37
CA GLY A 482 -21.10 -20.43 -4.59
C GLY A 482 -19.90 -20.18 -3.68
N GLY A 483 -19.20 -21.23 -3.29
CA GLY A 483 -18.01 -21.10 -2.43
C GLY A 483 -16.84 -20.39 -3.10
N ILE A 484 -16.78 -20.38 -4.43
CA ILE A 484 -15.78 -19.60 -5.20
C ILE A 484 -16.45 -18.48 -5.98
N ALA A 485 -17.49 -18.79 -6.76
CA ALA A 485 -18.18 -17.80 -7.59
C ALA A 485 -19.70 -17.88 -7.43
N GLY A 486 -20.38 -16.74 -7.37
CA GLY A 486 -21.83 -16.71 -7.42
C GLY A 486 -22.34 -17.11 -8.81
N TYR A 487 -21.78 -16.51 -9.86
CA TYR A 487 -22.18 -16.73 -11.24
C TYR A 487 -21.00 -16.66 -12.20
N ILE A 488 -20.98 -17.57 -13.18
CA ILE A 488 -20.01 -17.60 -14.27
C ILE A 488 -20.74 -17.59 -15.63
N SER A 489 -20.34 -16.68 -16.54
CA SER A 489 -20.95 -16.58 -17.89
C SER A 489 -19.99 -16.84 -19.07
N GLY A 490 -18.77 -17.30 -18.80
CA GLY A 490 -17.80 -17.57 -19.87
C GLY A 490 -16.36 -17.82 -19.42
N GLY A 491 -16.04 -17.53 -18.17
CA GLY A 491 -14.75 -17.87 -17.56
C GLY A 491 -14.70 -19.32 -17.05
N THR A 492 -13.53 -19.74 -16.57
CA THR A 492 -13.31 -21.05 -15.93
C THR A 492 -13.05 -20.89 -14.43
N VAL A 493 -13.29 -21.95 -13.65
CA VAL A 493 -12.80 -22.06 -12.27
C VAL A 493 -11.93 -23.31 -12.17
N ASP A 494 -10.67 -23.12 -11.78
CA ASP A 494 -9.68 -24.20 -11.68
C ASP A 494 -8.84 -24.08 -10.39
N TYR A 495 -8.27 -25.19 -9.92
CA TYR A 495 -7.40 -25.25 -8.73
C TYR A 495 -7.89 -24.41 -7.54
N SER A 496 -9.19 -24.37 -7.28
CA SER A 496 -9.79 -23.48 -6.29
C SER A 496 -10.48 -24.25 -5.17
N VAL A 497 -10.39 -23.72 -3.94
CA VAL A 497 -10.81 -24.41 -2.72
C VAL A 497 -11.84 -23.61 -1.92
N ALA A 498 -13.02 -24.19 -1.75
CA ALA A 498 -14.13 -23.66 -0.96
C ALA A 498 -14.10 -24.26 0.46
N LEU A 499 -13.73 -23.46 1.46
CA LEU A 499 -13.64 -23.82 2.89
C LEU A 499 -14.73 -23.14 3.73
N GLN A 500 -15.86 -22.79 3.12
CA GLN A 500 -16.95 -22.12 3.82
C GLN A 500 -17.55 -23.00 4.93
N THR A 501 -17.98 -22.38 6.02
CA THR A 501 -18.79 -23.06 7.03
C THR A 501 -20.24 -23.16 6.58
N THR A 502 -20.71 -22.18 5.79
CA THR A 502 -22.09 -22.13 5.30
C THR A 502 -22.15 -21.51 3.90
N ILE A 503 -22.92 -22.15 3.02
CA ILE A 503 -23.31 -21.60 1.71
C ILE A 503 -24.83 -21.72 1.60
N GLY A 504 -25.53 -20.62 1.34
CA GLY A 504 -26.98 -20.66 1.40
C GLY A 504 -27.74 -19.51 0.80
N ASP A 505 -29.05 -19.63 0.97
CA ASP A 505 -30.07 -18.62 0.67
C ASP A 505 -30.92 -18.41 1.94
N ASP A 506 -31.16 -17.15 2.30
CA ASP A 506 -31.90 -16.73 3.50
C ASP A 506 -33.27 -16.10 3.16
N HIS A 507 -33.90 -16.56 2.07
CA HIS A 507 -35.19 -16.03 1.61
C HIS A 507 -36.39 -16.53 2.47
N PRO A 508 -37.33 -15.66 2.90
CA PRO A 508 -38.55 -16.05 3.62
C PRO A 508 -39.53 -16.90 2.77
N THR A 509 -40.21 -17.87 3.36
CA THR A 509 -40.97 -18.89 2.62
C THR A 509 -42.15 -18.32 1.79
N GLY A 510 -42.36 -18.75 0.53
CA GLY A 510 -43.64 -18.53 -0.20
C GLY A 510 -43.62 -18.09 -1.68
N SER A 511 -42.51 -18.10 -2.39
CA SER A 511 -42.37 -17.30 -3.62
C SER A 511 -41.59 -17.99 -4.76
N ASN A 512 -41.76 -17.50 -6.01
CA ASN A 512 -41.21 -18.07 -7.25
C ASN A 512 -39.68 -17.87 -7.36
N VAL A 513 -38.92 -18.58 -6.53
CA VAL A 513 -37.46 -18.46 -6.41
C VAL A 513 -36.76 -19.51 -7.26
N THR A 514 -35.86 -19.09 -8.15
CA THR A 514 -34.80 -19.97 -8.67
C THR A 514 -33.54 -19.74 -7.85
N ALA A 515 -33.25 -20.65 -6.92
CA ALA A 515 -32.02 -20.61 -6.13
C ALA A 515 -31.07 -21.72 -6.61
N ASN A 516 -29.85 -21.34 -6.97
CA ASN A 516 -28.76 -22.29 -7.22
C ASN A 516 -27.68 -22.09 -6.16
N ILE A 517 -27.48 -23.12 -5.34
CA ILE A 517 -26.56 -23.10 -4.20
C ILE A 517 -25.60 -24.27 -4.39
N ARG A 518 -24.33 -23.97 -4.59
CA ARG A 518 -23.32 -24.96 -4.97
C ARG A 518 -22.02 -24.74 -4.22
N ALA A 519 -21.23 -25.81 -4.09
CA ALA A 519 -19.98 -25.74 -3.35
C ALA A 519 -18.96 -24.82 -4.02
N ILE A 520 -18.85 -24.86 -5.36
CA ILE A 520 -17.85 -24.07 -6.11
C ILE A 520 -18.50 -22.88 -6.84
N VAL A 521 -19.39 -23.12 -7.80
CA VAL A 521 -20.01 -22.06 -8.63
C VAL A 521 -21.52 -22.10 -8.49
N GLY A 522 -22.16 -21.02 -8.03
CA GLY A 522 -23.61 -20.95 -7.83
C GLY A 522 -24.41 -21.23 -9.10
N LEU A 523 -24.10 -20.57 -10.22
CA LEU A 523 -24.62 -20.91 -11.54
C LEU A 523 -23.56 -20.70 -12.63
N ASP A 524 -23.47 -21.66 -13.56
CA ASP A 524 -22.70 -21.58 -14.80
C ASP A 524 -23.67 -21.50 -15.99
N SER A 525 -23.66 -20.37 -16.72
CA SER A 525 -24.52 -20.14 -17.88
C SER A 525 -23.83 -20.40 -19.22
N GLY A 526 -22.64 -21.03 -19.24
CA GLY A 526 -21.95 -21.37 -20.47
C GLY A 526 -22.81 -22.29 -21.35
N ALA A 527 -23.12 -21.86 -22.58
CA ALA A 527 -23.90 -22.60 -23.57
C ALA A 527 -23.27 -23.93 -24.03
N THR A 528 -22.14 -24.32 -23.44
CA THR A 528 -21.37 -25.53 -23.74
C THR A 528 -21.00 -26.24 -22.44
N GLY A 529 -22.00 -26.72 -21.69
CA GLY A 529 -21.90 -27.73 -20.63
C GLY A 529 -20.77 -27.59 -19.60
N PHE A 530 -21.11 -27.31 -18.34
CA PHE A 530 -20.23 -27.42 -17.16
C PHE A 530 -18.76 -27.03 -17.43
N VAL A 531 -18.46 -25.72 -17.35
CA VAL A 531 -17.11 -25.17 -17.36
C VAL A 531 -16.43 -25.38 -16.00
N THR A 532 -16.49 -26.61 -15.48
CA THR A 532 -15.68 -27.10 -14.37
C THR A 532 -14.80 -28.23 -14.87
N THR A 533 -13.85 -27.93 -15.74
CA THR A 533 -12.91 -28.93 -16.33
C THR A 533 -11.53 -28.90 -15.70
N GLY A 534 -11.42 -28.41 -14.46
CA GLY A 534 -10.27 -28.65 -13.61
C GLY A 534 -10.52 -29.86 -12.71
N ALA A 535 -9.67 -30.90 -12.79
CA ALA A 535 -9.76 -32.07 -11.92
C ALA A 535 -9.39 -31.79 -10.44
N TYR A 536 -9.20 -30.51 -10.06
CA TYR A 536 -8.52 -30.08 -8.84
C TYR A 536 -9.25 -28.97 -8.07
N ASN A 537 -10.57 -28.83 -8.26
CA ASN A 537 -11.39 -27.99 -7.37
C ASN A 537 -11.84 -28.79 -6.16
N TYR A 538 -11.83 -28.16 -4.97
CA TYR A 538 -12.18 -28.83 -3.72
C TYR A 538 -13.16 -28.02 -2.90
N ALA A 539 -14.01 -28.72 -2.16
CA ALA A 539 -14.90 -28.14 -1.19
C ALA A 539 -14.79 -28.90 0.14
N ALA A 540 -14.87 -28.20 1.26
CA ALA A 540 -14.87 -28.83 2.57
C ALA A 540 -16.05 -29.83 2.70
N SER A 541 -15.80 -30.96 3.36
CA SER A 541 -16.79 -32.03 3.54
C SER A 541 -18.01 -31.62 4.38
N ASP A 542 -17.83 -30.58 5.19
CA ASP A 542 -18.67 -30.17 6.30
C ASP A 542 -19.35 -28.81 6.05
N ILE A 543 -19.39 -28.37 4.78
CA ILE A 543 -20.18 -27.20 4.37
C ILE A 543 -21.65 -27.44 4.73
N SER A 544 -22.19 -26.56 5.55
CA SER A 544 -23.63 -26.51 5.81
C SER A 544 -24.32 -25.79 4.65
N PHE A 545 -25.14 -26.53 3.90
CA PHE A 545 -26.02 -25.96 2.89
C PHE A 545 -27.32 -25.55 3.57
N PHE A 546 -27.67 -24.27 3.47
CA PHE A 546 -28.85 -23.71 4.13
C PHE A 546 -29.84 -23.12 3.13
N ARG A 547 -31.12 -23.44 3.33
CA ARG A 547 -32.25 -22.79 2.64
C ARG A 547 -33.49 -22.77 3.53
N LEU A 548 -34.19 -21.63 3.59
CA LEU A 548 -35.43 -21.49 4.36
C LEU A 548 -36.68 -22.13 3.69
N ALA A 549 -36.83 -22.09 2.35
CA ALA A 549 -37.87 -22.83 1.58
C ALA A 549 -37.70 -22.80 0.03
N GLY A 550 -38.34 -23.76 -0.66
CA GLY A 550 -38.52 -23.83 -2.14
C GLY A 550 -37.81 -25.01 -2.83
N THR A 551 -37.97 -25.18 -4.16
CA THR A 551 -37.22 -26.13 -4.99
C THR A 551 -35.83 -25.57 -5.33
N ALA A 552 -34.75 -26.18 -4.84
CA ALA A 552 -33.37 -25.77 -5.11
C ALA A 552 -32.59 -26.95 -5.66
N ASP A 553 -31.74 -26.66 -6.63
CA ASP A 553 -30.71 -27.59 -7.06
C ASP A 553 -29.49 -27.42 -6.14
N ILE A 554 -29.47 -28.20 -5.05
CA ILE A 554 -28.31 -28.28 -4.15
C ILE A 554 -27.38 -29.36 -4.69
N TYR A 555 -26.22 -28.97 -5.23
CA TYR A 555 -25.18 -29.90 -5.64
C TYR A 555 -24.02 -29.86 -4.64
N LYS A 556 -23.84 -30.97 -3.92
CA LYS A 556 -22.52 -31.35 -3.39
C LYS A 556 -21.76 -31.93 -4.56
N ASP A 557 -20.98 -31.10 -5.25
CA ASP A 557 -20.20 -31.58 -6.38
C ASP A 557 -19.31 -32.76 -5.93
N GLY A 558 -19.41 -33.89 -6.63
CA GLY A 558 -18.81 -35.18 -6.25
C GLY A 558 -17.30 -35.24 -6.48
N TYR A 559 -16.54 -34.33 -5.89
CA TYR A 559 -15.09 -34.29 -6.02
C TYR A 559 -14.40 -35.25 -5.04
N PRO A 560 -13.31 -35.91 -5.44
CA PRO A 560 -12.56 -36.79 -4.56
C PRO A 560 -12.02 -35.99 -3.36
N THR A 561 -12.26 -36.48 -2.16
CA THR A 561 -11.65 -36.00 -0.91
C THR A 561 -10.14 -36.24 -0.97
N TYR A 562 -9.38 -35.28 -1.52
CA TYR A 562 -7.93 -35.25 -1.39
C TYR A 562 -7.52 -34.43 -0.16
N VAL A 563 -6.47 -34.89 0.52
CA VAL A 563 -6.11 -34.47 1.87
C VAL A 563 -5.70 -32.99 1.92
N ARG A 564 -6.50 -32.23 2.67
CA ARG A 564 -6.43 -30.82 3.11
C ARG A 564 -5.02 -30.21 3.27
N THR A 565 -4.04 -30.98 3.74
CA THR A 565 -2.72 -30.48 4.18
C THR A 565 -1.73 -30.17 3.04
N GLY A 566 -1.86 -30.77 1.86
CA GLY A 566 -0.90 -30.58 0.76
C GLY A 566 -1.06 -29.25 0.01
N PHE A 567 -2.30 -28.85 -0.25
CA PHE A 567 -2.62 -27.67 -1.06
C PHE A 567 -2.37 -26.35 -0.31
N GLU A 568 -2.74 -26.26 0.97
CA GLU A 568 -2.45 -25.09 1.81
C GLU A 568 -0.93 -24.87 1.94
N THR A 569 -0.15 -25.95 2.03
CA THR A 569 1.30 -25.89 2.17
C THR A 569 2.00 -25.43 0.89
N GLU A 570 1.64 -25.96 -0.28
CA GLU A 570 2.27 -25.62 -1.56
C GLU A 570 1.88 -24.22 -2.07
N THR A 571 0.61 -23.81 -1.88
CA THR A 571 0.13 -22.47 -2.26
C THR A 571 0.75 -21.37 -1.38
N ASN A 572 1.02 -21.67 -0.10
CA ASN A 572 1.72 -20.74 0.80
C ASN A 572 3.24 -20.71 0.58
N LYS A 573 3.86 -21.83 0.18
CA LYS A 573 5.30 -21.89 -0.15
C LYS A 573 5.68 -21.01 -1.34
N ASN A 574 4.91 -21.08 -2.43
CA ASN A 574 5.26 -20.38 -3.68
C ASN A 574 4.98 -18.86 -3.65
N ASN A 575 4.06 -18.38 -2.81
CA ASN A 575 3.61 -16.99 -2.83
C ASN A 575 4.26 -16.09 -1.77
N TYR A 576 4.88 -16.65 -0.73
CA TYR A 576 5.41 -15.86 0.40
C TYR A 576 6.88 -16.12 0.75
N PHE A 577 7.53 -17.15 0.18
CA PHE A 577 8.92 -17.50 0.47
C PHE A 577 9.82 -17.38 -0.77
N THR A 578 10.03 -16.14 -1.24
CA THR A 578 11.19 -15.83 -2.09
C THR A 578 11.90 -14.61 -1.52
N VAL A 579 12.55 -14.80 -0.38
CA VAL A 579 13.64 -13.94 0.08
C VAL A 579 14.85 -14.82 0.29
N ALA A 580 15.98 -14.44 -0.31
CA ALA A 580 17.26 -15.13 -0.14
C ALA A 580 17.55 -15.30 1.36
N ALA A 581 17.93 -16.52 1.75
CA ALA A 581 18.26 -16.83 3.13
C ALA A 581 19.26 -15.80 3.68
N PRO A 582 18.99 -15.17 4.85
CA PRO A 582 20.01 -14.39 5.52
C PRO A 582 21.18 -15.31 5.87
N THR A 583 22.40 -14.79 5.68
CA THR A 583 23.65 -15.49 5.99
C THR A 583 23.59 -16.05 7.41
N PRO A 584 23.91 -17.33 7.65
CA PRO A 584 23.73 -17.97 8.96
C PRO A 584 24.46 -17.20 10.07
N VAL A 585 23.72 -16.81 11.10
CA VAL A 585 24.31 -16.37 12.37
C VAL A 585 24.72 -17.64 13.14
N SER A 586 25.91 -17.58 13.74
CA SER A 586 26.63 -18.68 14.43
C SER A 586 25.76 -19.63 15.29
N PRO A 587 26.09 -20.94 15.41
CA PRO A 587 25.17 -21.98 15.91
C PRO A 587 24.92 -22.04 17.43
N ASP A 588 25.44 -21.11 18.24
CA ASP A 588 25.63 -21.37 19.68
C ASP A 588 24.71 -20.55 20.60
N GLY A 589 23.39 -20.63 20.39
CA GLY A 589 22.42 -20.03 21.31
C GLY A 589 21.07 -20.74 21.29
N ALA A 590 20.89 -21.75 22.16
CA ALA A 590 19.60 -22.39 22.36
C ALA A 590 18.60 -21.39 22.98
N LEU A 591 17.61 -20.94 22.22
CA LEU A 591 16.48 -20.18 22.74
C LEU A 591 15.54 -21.13 23.50
N THR A 592 15.43 -20.96 24.82
CA THR A 592 14.49 -21.74 25.64
C THR A 592 13.18 -20.95 25.73
N VAL A 593 12.12 -21.40 25.05
CA VAL A 593 10.78 -20.79 25.14
C VAL A 593 9.93 -21.62 26.10
N ALA A 594 9.28 -20.97 27.06
CA ALA A 594 8.38 -21.60 28.03
C ALA A 594 7.15 -22.24 27.33
N PRO A 595 6.53 -23.29 27.91
CA PRO A 595 5.40 -23.99 27.30
C PRO A 595 4.19 -23.06 27.10
N TRP A 596 3.63 -23.09 25.89
CA TRP A 596 2.48 -22.28 25.48
C TRP A 596 1.17 -22.85 26.05
N ASP A 597 0.37 -22.01 26.72
CA ASP A 597 -0.96 -22.33 27.22
C ASP A 597 -2.03 -21.70 26.31
N PHE A 598 -2.77 -22.55 25.59
CA PHE A 598 -3.79 -22.16 24.61
C PHE A 598 -5.23 -22.22 25.16
N THR A 599 -5.41 -22.34 26.47
CA THR A 599 -6.74 -22.54 27.08
C THR A 599 -7.51 -21.25 27.37
N THR A 600 -6.96 -20.08 27.09
CA THR A 600 -7.64 -18.80 27.36
C THR A 600 -8.12 -18.12 26.07
N THR A 601 -9.39 -17.75 26.04
CA THR A 601 -10.10 -17.10 24.92
C THR A 601 -9.70 -15.63 24.69
N THR A 602 -8.62 -15.17 25.32
CA THR A 602 -8.13 -13.78 25.27
C THR A 602 -6.62 -13.69 25.00
N GLY A 603 -6.01 -14.72 24.43
CA GLY A 603 -4.56 -14.78 24.21
C GLY A 603 -4.02 -13.76 23.21
N ASP A 604 -3.06 -12.96 23.66
CA ASP A 604 -2.30 -11.96 22.91
C ASP A 604 -1.65 -12.52 21.63
N TRP A 605 -1.93 -11.88 20.49
CA TRP A 605 -1.20 -12.09 19.24
C TRP A 605 0.19 -11.48 19.35
N GLN A 606 1.24 -12.29 19.52
CA GLN A 606 2.62 -11.78 19.42
C GLN A 606 3.21 -12.02 18.03
N TYR A 607 3.68 -10.93 17.43
CA TYR A 607 4.33 -10.85 16.11
C TYR A 607 5.59 -11.72 16.03
N LEU A 608 5.65 -12.63 15.05
CA LEU A 608 6.89 -13.31 14.67
C LEU A 608 7.76 -12.42 13.77
N GLY A 609 8.32 -11.35 14.36
CA GLY A 609 9.38 -10.53 13.78
C GLY A 609 8.98 -9.65 12.58
N THR A 610 9.82 -8.64 12.31
CA THR A 610 9.60 -7.60 11.28
C THR A 610 9.87 -8.07 9.84
N ALA A 611 10.03 -9.38 9.61
CA ALA A 611 10.41 -9.96 8.31
C ALA A 611 9.29 -10.75 7.61
N TYR A 612 8.13 -10.91 8.25
CA TYR A 612 7.00 -11.69 7.71
C TYR A 612 5.72 -10.88 7.75
N LEU A 613 4.98 -10.87 6.63
CA LEU A 613 3.79 -10.02 6.45
C LEU A 613 2.53 -10.58 7.14
N TYR A 614 2.47 -11.86 7.53
CA TYR A 614 1.29 -12.46 8.21
C TYR A 614 1.67 -13.67 9.10
N PRO A 615 0.93 -13.96 10.19
CA PRO A 615 1.03 -15.23 10.89
C PRO A 615 0.44 -16.36 10.04
N VAL A 616 1.28 -17.31 9.63
CA VAL A 616 0.85 -18.57 9.04
C VAL A 616 0.67 -19.58 10.18
N LEU A 617 -0.56 -19.76 10.65
CA LEU A 617 -0.92 -20.93 11.45
C LEU A 617 -1.19 -22.08 10.48
N SER A 618 -0.26 -23.03 10.36
CA SER A 618 -0.67 -24.41 10.06
C SER A 618 -0.96 -25.09 11.40
N TRP A 619 -2.22 -25.48 11.58
CA TRP A 619 -2.60 -26.44 12.60
C TRP A 619 -3.07 -27.71 11.91
N GLU A 620 -3.14 -28.82 12.63
CA GLU A 620 -3.33 -30.20 12.15
C GLU A 620 -2.04 -31.01 11.93
N THR A 621 -1.22 -31.09 12.98
CA THR A 621 -0.46 -32.32 13.25
C THR A 621 -1.30 -33.26 14.11
N ALA A 622 -2.23 -33.98 13.50
CA ALA A 622 -2.64 -35.31 13.95
C ALA A 622 -3.31 -36.05 12.78
N ALA A 623 -2.70 -37.12 12.31
CA ALA A 623 -3.36 -38.01 11.37
C ALA A 623 -4.55 -38.69 12.09
N HIS A 624 -5.77 -38.39 11.66
CA HIS A 624 -6.92 -39.21 12.03
C HIS A 624 -6.81 -40.54 11.27
N THR A 625 -6.70 -41.65 11.99
CA THR A 625 -6.99 -42.96 11.39
C THR A 625 -8.50 -43.06 11.13
N LEU A 626 -8.88 -43.87 10.13
CA LEU A 626 -10.26 -44.01 9.64
C LEU A 626 -11.33 -44.30 10.71
N ASP A 627 -10.92 -44.69 11.92
CA ASP A 627 -11.80 -45.15 13.01
C ASP A 627 -12.00 -44.11 14.13
N GLY A 628 -11.52 -42.87 13.98
CA GLY A 628 -11.89 -41.75 14.87
C GLY A 628 -11.30 -41.76 16.28
N ILE A 629 -10.25 -42.54 16.55
CA ILE A 629 -9.55 -42.54 17.84
C ILE A 629 -8.27 -41.69 17.73
N LEU A 630 -8.14 -40.66 18.59
CA LEU A 630 -6.92 -39.85 18.71
C LEU A 630 -5.79 -40.69 19.31
N PRO A 631 -4.58 -40.73 18.72
CA PRO A 631 -3.45 -41.40 19.34
C PRO A 631 -2.92 -40.59 20.53
N THR A 632 -2.67 -41.26 21.64
CA THR A 632 -2.04 -40.66 22.83
C THR A 632 -0.51 -40.73 22.72
N GLY A 633 0.15 -39.58 22.63
CA GLY A 633 1.61 -39.44 22.70
C GLY A 633 2.05 -37.97 22.65
N SER A 634 3.22 -37.66 23.22
CA SER A 634 3.84 -36.33 23.11
C SER A 634 4.48 -36.17 21.73
N TYR A 635 4.06 -35.16 20.96
CA TYR A 635 4.57 -34.88 19.62
C TYR A 635 5.59 -33.73 19.68
N GLY A 636 6.81 -33.99 19.22
CA GLY A 636 7.84 -32.96 19.01
C GLY A 636 7.86 -32.52 17.55
N ILE A 637 8.04 -31.21 17.32
CA ILE A 637 8.34 -30.64 16.01
C ILE A 637 9.87 -30.74 15.79
N THR A 638 10.29 -31.35 14.68
CA THR A 638 11.67 -31.23 14.19
C THR A 638 11.66 -30.28 13.00
N ILE A 639 12.32 -29.14 13.12
CA ILE A 639 12.62 -28.24 12.01
C ILE A 639 14.05 -28.57 11.58
N GLU A 640 14.21 -29.14 10.39
CA GLU A 640 15.54 -29.26 9.78
C GLU A 640 15.90 -27.92 9.12
N TRP A 641 17.10 -27.42 9.43
CA TRP A 641 17.64 -26.13 9.00
C TRP A 641 18.32 -26.20 7.64
#